data_AF-A0A0B2AA94-F1
#
_entry.id   AF-A0A0B2AA94-F1
#
_cell.length_a   1.000
_cell.length_b   1.000
_cell.length_c   1.000
_cell.angle_alpha   90.00
_cell.angle_beta   90.00
_cell.angle_gamma   90.00
#
_symmetry.space_group_name_H-M   'P 1'
#
loop_
_entity.id
_entity.type
_entity.pdbx_description
1 polymer ?
#
loop_
_entity_poly.entity_id
_entity_poly.type
_entity_poly.pdbx_seq_one_letter_code
_entity_poly.pdbx_strand_id
1 'polypeptide(L)'
;MTSIEAPVADWVTIPDLYRDPFPIYERLRAEGGVHWVPEVGRYLITSYQAVHETELAQDLYSADEEGSLQIRAMGHSMLRRDDPEHYLERKAWQPVLRPGVVKRTWTAMFRRNAERYLDEMIAKGPDADLIWDFAAPYSAENLRQILGLRNATQEDLQRWSQTLINATANYADDPEVWAEGERSFAEVDAALDEILPWHLANPNESLLSTLLRIPDYDMPMERIRANIKMTIGGGLNEPRDALGVAAWAMLTHPDQRAAATADPALWHTVFDESLRWIAPIGLYSRQVTRDTVLCGVRLPAGARLGICVLSANRDENVWTDADRFDIHRDVKPHLAFSKGVHVCLGAWVARAEVADVALPMLFERLDGLASCPTRATEIGGWVFRGMTNMPVVWDAVRDAGPAAAAPVASGARDVAPRVAIVGSGPSGCFTAQSLRRALPAASVEVFDELPAPYGLVRYGVAADHQGTKSVARQFDRLFTVEGVRFRGNVRVGTDVTLDELRRAYDAVVLATGLHADAALPVPGGSLERVHGAGRITRLLNGHPDEGTAPALGATVAVIGHGNVALDVARLLSRDAEGLVGSDIADDAHVRLARGIRAIHLIGRSPVASAKFDPVMVRELAGLPGIRHVVHGAGDLPGDGKDARVDAVRSLLETDPGGERLRIEWWFGHAPVRVEGPDRVTAMVVAGPEGEVSLPVDDVITAVGFAAAPGTLVEPGTTDDGRIEPGLYTAGWLRRGPRGTIPDQRVDARALARTITDDVASGAVGATAEGLADLPGETDFDGWRRIDLRERLGATPDRERVKLTSRAALLDAAREASLTLPPEPAAGVGLSTETPVTILFATESGGAELVAQELEGVLGDGADVRVQDLADTAPGDLDPARMHLVVSATYGDGEVPTSARPFHAALAGAELAGLRYAVFGMGDRSYTKTYSRGSELIDEALAAAGAVRVGEYGRHDASGPISAAEVAVEWLQGVLAELATVDAERVAV
;
A
#
# COMPACT_ATOMS: atom_id res chain seq x y z
N MET A 1 7.59 39.76 -4.21
CA MET A 1 7.73 40.58 -2.99
C MET A 1 9.21 40.83 -2.73
N THR A 2 9.59 42.03 -2.29
CA THR A 2 10.97 42.34 -1.89
C THR A 2 11.28 41.65 -0.56
N SER A 3 12.35 40.85 -0.49
CA SER A 3 12.78 40.19 0.75
C SER A 3 13.44 41.17 1.71
N ILE A 4 13.30 40.91 3.03
CA ILE A 4 13.86 41.74 4.11
C ILE A 4 14.99 41.00 4.84
N GLU A 5 15.79 41.72 5.62
CA GLU A 5 16.68 41.09 6.61
C GLU A 5 15.87 40.55 7.79
N ALA A 6 16.37 39.50 8.44
CA ALA A 6 15.71 38.92 9.59
C ALA A 6 15.62 39.96 10.73
N PRO A 7 14.43 40.22 11.29
CA PRO A 7 14.31 41.01 12.50
C PRO A 7 15.10 40.37 13.65
N VAL A 8 15.70 41.20 14.49
CA VAL A 8 16.48 40.76 15.66
C VAL A 8 15.58 40.77 16.88
N ALA A 9 15.45 39.63 17.55
CA ALA A 9 14.68 39.47 18.78
C ALA A 9 15.63 39.30 19.98
N ASP A 10 16.33 40.38 20.35
CA ASP A 10 17.27 40.46 21.48
C ASP A 10 16.60 40.48 22.87
N TRP A 11 15.27 40.62 22.89
CA TRP A 11 14.44 40.51 24.10
C TRP A 11 14.14 39.06 24.49
N VAL A 12 14.48 38.09 23.65
CA VAL A 12 14.29 36.66 23.92
C VAL A 12 15.48 36.13 24.70
N THR A 13 15.23 35.65 25.93
CA THR A 13 16.26 35.07 26.79
C THR A 13 16.06 33.56 26.97
N ILE A 14 17.15 32.81 27.15
CA ILE A 14 17.11 31.37 27.43
C ILE A 14 16.35 31.07 28.75
N PRO A 15 16.55 31.83 29.85
CA PRO A 15 15.78 31.62 31.08
C PRO A 15 14.26 31.79 30.89
N ASP A 16 13.83 32.74 30.07
CA ASP A 16 12.41 32.95 29.80
C ASP A 16 11.83 31.87 28.88
N LEU A 17 12.58 31.48 27.83
CA LEU A 17 12.23 30.33 26.99
C LEU A 17 12.08 29.05 27.83
N TYR A 18 13.00 28.79 28.75
CA TYR A 18 12.95 27.62 29.62
C TYR A 18 11.72 27.62 30.54
N ARG A 19 11.37 28.78 31.11
CA ARG A 19 10.22 28.92 32.01
C ARG A 19 8.90 28.75 31.26
N ASP A 20 8.65 29.60 30.27
CA ASP A 20 7.44 29.57 29.46
C ASP A 20 7.70 30.16 28.06
N PRO A 21 7.91 29.30 27.04
CA PRO A 21 8.26 29.78 25.71
C PRO A 21 7.04 30.24 24.89
N PHE A 22 5.81 29.93 25.32
CA PHE A 22 4.63 30.17 24.49
C PHE A 22 4.33 31.66 24.21
N PRO A 23 4.39 32.58 25.20
CA PRO A 23 4.21 34.01 24.93
C PRO A 23 5.29 34.58 24.00
N ILE A 24 6.51 34.06 24.10
CA ILE A 24 7.62 34.44 23.21
C ILE A 24 7.30 33.99 21.78
N TYR A 25 6.91 32.73 21.60
CA TYR A 25 6.59 32.16 20.31
C TYR A 25 5.39 32.82 19.63
N GLU A 26 4.33 33.14 20.39
CA GLU A 26 3.18 33.90 19.89
C GLU A 26 3.60 35.24 19.29
N ARG A 27 4.43 36.00 20.01
CA ARG A 27 4.98 37.26 19.51
C ARG A 27 5.85 37.06 18.27
N LEU A 28 6.74 36.06 18.26
CA LEU A 28 7.59 35.78 17.10
C LEU A 28 6.77 35.37 15.87
N ARG A 29 5.68 34.61 16.04
CA ARG A 29 4.74 34.28 14.94
C ARG A 29 4.06 35.53 14.42
N ALA A 30 3.50 36.36 15.32
CA ALA A 30 2.82 37.60 14.95
C ALA A 30 3.73 38.62 14.23
N GLU A 31 5.03 38.63 14.54
CA GLU A 31 6.04 39.50 13.92
C GLU A 31 6.65 38.91 12.62
N GLY A 32 6.15 37.77 12.12
CA GLY A 32 6.49 37.22 10.80
C GLY A 32 7.19 35.86 10.79
N GLY A 33 7.41 35.23 11.96
CA GLY A 33 7.74 33.82 12.06
C GLY A 33 9.20 33.41 11.82
N VAL A 34 10.08 34.34 11.40
CA VAL A 34 11.51 34.09 11.14
C VAL A 34 12.36 35.22 11.74
N HIS A 35 13.07 34.93 12.83
CA HIS A 35 13.80 35.95 13.62
C HIS A 35 15.20 35.51 13.98
N TRP A 36 16.18 36.42 13.92
CA TRP A 36 17.49 36.18 14.52
C TRP A 36 17.41 36.39 16.05
N VAL A 37 17.77 35.36 16.82
CA VAL A 37 17.80 35.43 18.29
C VAL A 37 19.25 35.34 18.77
N PRO A 38 19.87 36.46 19.19
CA PRO A 38 21.29 36.50 19.56
C PRO A 38 21.67 35.52 20.68
N GLU A 39 20.84 35.39 21.71
CA GLU A 39 21.13 34.55 22.87
C GLU A 39 21.13 33.04 22.53
N VAL A 40 20.35 32.64 21.52
CA VAL A 40 20.35 31.26 20.98
C VAL A 40 21.40 31.09 19.87
N GLY A 41 21.80 32.19 19.22
CA GLY A 41 22.75 32.20 18.10
C GLY A 41 22.21 31.54 16.83
N ARG A 42 20.88 31.62 16.61
CA ARG A 42 20.14 30.99 15.51
C ARG A 42 19.01 31.87 14.98
N TYR A 43 18.57 31.56 13.76
CA TYR A 43 17.28 32.04 13.25
C TYR A 43 16.18 31.09 13.75
N LEU A 44 15.29 31.58 14.61
CA LEU A 44 14.14 30.80 15.06
C LEU A 44 13.02 30.84 14.03
N ILE A 45 12.53 29.66 13.66
CA ILE A 45 11.46 29.43 12.70
C ILE A 45 10.23 28.98 13.49
N THR A 46 9.22 29.83 13.61
CA THR A 46 8.15 29.67 14.61
C THR A 46 6.76 29.44 14.04
N SER A 47 6.49 29.79 12.78
CA SER A 47 5.20 29.49 12.15
C SER A 47 5.14 28.06 11.59
N TYR A 48 3.95 27.45 11.59
CA TYR A 48 3.72 26.10 11.06
C TYR A 48 4.19 25.97 9.61
N GLN A 49 3.80 26.91 8.74
CA GLN A 49 4.14 26.87 7.33
C GLN A 49 5.66 26.84 7.10
N ALA A 50 6.39 27.73 7.78
CA ALA A 50 7.84 27.81 7.65
C ALA A 50 8.54 26.54 8.16
N VAL A 51 8.13 26.03 9.32
CA VAL A 51 8.66 24.77 9.87
C VAL A 51 8.37 23.61 8.91
N HIS A 52 7.15 23.52 8.39
CA HIS A 52 6.78 22.48 7.43
C HIS A 52 7.61 22.53 6.14
N GLU A 53 7.83 23.73 5.58
CA GLU A 53 8.66 23.93 4.39
C GLU A 53 10.10 23.44 4.61
N THR A 54 10.68 23.72 5.78
CA THR A 54 12.06 23.29 6.09
C THR A 54 12.23 21.77 6.13
N GLU A 55 11.16 21.01 6.34
CA GLU A 55 11.19 19.54 6.37
C GLU A 55 11.11 18.89 4.98
N LEU A 56 10.66 19.61 3.97
CA LEU A 56 10.41 19.06 2.63
C LEU A 56 11.59 19.23 1.66
N ALA A 57 12.61 20.00 2.03
CA ALA A 57 13.72 20.38 1.15
C ALA A 57 15.08 20.20 1.83
N GLN A 58 15.47 18.95 2.12
CA GLN A 58 16.74 18.61 2.79
C GLN A 58 17.97 19.20 2.07
N ASP A 59 17.93 19.27 0.73
CA ASP A 59 19.01 19.81 -0.10
C ASP A 59 19.28 21.30 0.18
N LEU A 60 18.27 22.02 0.69
CA LEU A 60 18.34 23.43 1.04
C LEU A 60 18.49 23.65 2.55
N TYR A 61 17.77 22.86 3.34
CA TYR A 61 17.77 22.89 4.80
C TYR A 61 18.37 21.57 5.30
N SER A 62 19.69 21.52 5.33
CA SER A 62 20.46 20.33 5.68
C SER A 62 20.32 20.00 7.16
N ALA A 63 20.25 18.71 7.48
CA ALA A 63 20.37 18.21 8.85
C ALA A 63 21.83 18.16 9.34
N ASP A 64 22.80 18.21 8.43
CA ASP A 64 24.24 18.12 8.73
C ASP A 64 24.84 19.50 9.07
N GLU A 65 24.57 19.96 10.28
CA GLU A 65 25.00 21.28 10.74
C GLU A 65 26.47 21.31 11.21
N GLU A 66 27.23 22.29 10.69
CA GLU A 66 28.57 22.60 11.18
C GLU A 66 28.59 23.05 12.65
N GLY A 67 29.43 22.40 13.46
CA GLY A 67 29.54 22.72 14.89
C GLY A 67 28.35 22.23 15.74
N SER A 68 27.58 21.27 15.23
CA SER A 68 26.43 20.69 15.92
C SER A 68 26.77 20.14 17.31
N LEU A 69 26.05 20.63 18.33
CA LEU A 69 26.10 20.10 19.70
C LEU A 69 25.72 18.61 19.74
N GLN A 70 24.80 18.20 18.86
CA GLN A 70 24.38 16.80 18.77
C GLN A 70 25.49 15.90 18.22
N ILE A 71 26.22 16.35 17.19
CA ILE A 71 27.37 15.59 16.68
C ILE A 71 28.45 15.47 17.76
N ARG A 72 28.68 16.54 18.55
CA ARG A 72 29.62 16.51 19.68
C ARG A 72 29.21 15.53 20.77
N ALA A 73 27.93 15.50 21.15
CA ALA A 73 27.42 14.66 22.24
C ALA A 73 27.24 13.19 21.83
N MET A 74 26.63 12.95 20.67
CA MET A 74 26.18 11.63 20.25
C MET A 74 27.10 11.00 19.21
N GLY A 75 27.95 11.77 18.53
CA GLY A 75 28.55 11.36 17.27
C GLY A 75 27.63 11.63 16.07
N HIS A 76 28.13 11.38 14.86
CA HIS A 76 27.45 11.74 13.61
C HIS A 76 26.43 10.66 13.19
N SER A 77 25.28 10.67 13.85
CA SER A 77 24.15 9.75 13.65
C SER A 77 23.33 10.08 12.40
N MET A 78 22.43 9.19 12.00
CA MET A 78 21.52 9.39 10.87
C MET A 78 20.65 10.65 10.99
N LEU A 79 20.38 11.14 12.21
CA LEU A 79 19.56 12.34 12.44
C LEU A 79 20.29 13.65 12.08
N ARG A 80 21.60 13.58 11.85
CA ARG A 80 22.45 14.71 11.44
C ARG A 80 23.16 14.41 10.12
N ARG A 81 22.53 13.63 9.24
CA ARG A 81 22.97 13.37 7.87
C ARG A 81 21.82 13.66 6.91
N ASP A 82 22.14 14.05 5.69
CA ASP A 82 21.17 14.08 4.60
C ASP A 82 21.24 12.76 3.79
N ASP A 83 20.28 12.57 2.89
CA ASP A 83 20.32 11.48 1.92
C ASP A 83 21.50 11.65 0.93
N PRO A 84 22.12 10.54 0.47
CA PRO A 84 21.68 9.15 0.62
C PRO A 84 22.16 8.42 1.90
N GLU A 85 23.08 9.00 2.68
CA GLU A 85 23.65 8.32 3.85
C GLU A 85 22.59 8.09 4.94
N HIS A 86 21.76 9.09 5.20
CA HIS A 86 20.64 8.97 6.13
C HIS A 86 19.70 7.81 5.76
N TYR A 87 19.26 7.72 4.50
CA TYR A 87 18.37 6.66 4.04
C TYR A 87 18.91 5.26 4.34
N LEU A 88 20.20 5.01 4.09
CA LEU A 88 20.82 3.70 4.31
C LEU A 88 20.81 3.29 5.79
N GLU A 89 21.20 4.20 6.68
CA GLU A 89 21.19 3.94 8.12
C GLU A 89 19.77 3.79 8.66
N ARG A 90 18.84 4.65 8.22
CA ARG A 90 17.43 4.59 8.61
C ARG A 90 16.78 3.28 8.19
N LYS A 91 17.05 2.82 6.97
CA LYS A 91 16.55 1.55 6.43
C LYS A 91 17.00 0.35 7.28
N ALA A 92 18.23 0.38 7.80
CA ALA A 92 18.75 -0.65 8.69
C ALA A 92 18.12 -0.62 10.10
N TRP A 93 17.74 0.56 10.59
CA TRP A 93 17.14 0.76 11.92
C TRP A 93 15.63 0.46 11.96
N GLN A 94 14.92 0.67 10.84
CA GLN A 94 13.46 0.60 10.75
C GLN A 94 12.81 -0.75 11.11
N PRO A 95 13.35 -1.94 10.76
CA PRO A 95 12.60 -3.20 10.83
C PRO A 95 11.98 -3.51 12.20
N VAL A 96 12.68 -3.19 13.29
CA VAL A 96 12.21 -3.50 14.66
C VAL A 96 11.17 -2.50 15.20
N LEU A 97 11.02 -1.36 14.52
CA LEU A 97 10.17 -0.23 14.95
C LEU A 97 8.90 -0.09 14.10
N ARG A 98 8.68 -0.99 13.13
CA ARG A 98 7.48 -1.01 12.27
C ARG A 98 6.24 -1.34 13.09
N PRO A 99 5.07 -0.75 12.80
CA PRO A 99 3.85 -0.91 13.61
C PRO A 99 3.47 -2.39 13.84
N GLY A 100 3.52 -3.23 12.80
CA GLY A 100 3.27 -4.67 12.96
C GLY A 100 4.27 -5.40 13.87
N VAL A 101 5.53 -4.97 13.92
CA VAL A 101 6.53 -5.52 14.86
C VAL A 101 6.29 -5.01 16.27
N VAL A 102 6.00 -3.71 16.43
CA VAL A 102 5.65 -3.13 17.74
C VAL A 102 4.46 -3.85 18.36
N LYS A 103 3.41 -4.07 17.58
CA LYS A 103 2.21 -4.79 18.03
C LYS A 103 2.53 -6.23 18.43
N ARG A 104 3.19 -7.00 17.56
CA ARG A 104 3.42 -8.44 17.79
C ARG A 104 4.49 -8.76 18.83
N THR A 105 5.48 -7.89 18.98
CA THR A 105 6.70 -8.17 19.77
C THR A 105 6.74 -7.34 21.06
N TRP A 106 6.49 -6.04 20.97
CA TRP A 106 6.79 -5.11 22.08
C TRP A 106 5.58 -4.81 22.97
N THR A 107 4.35 -4.84 22.45
CA THR A 107 3.17 -4.40 23.23
C THR A 107 2.92 -5.24 24.49
N ALA A 108 3.11 -6.56 24.41
CA ALA A 108 3.01 -7.43 25.59
C ALA A 108 4.11 -7.14 26.62
N MET A 109 5.29 -6.71 26.17
CA MET A 109 6.39 -6.28 27.03
C MET A 109 6.09 -4.93 27.69
N PHE A 110 5.56 -3.96 26.93
CA PHE A 110 5.11 -2.68 27.47
C PHE A 110 4.07 -2.89 28.58
N ARG A 111 3.08 -3.76 28.37
CA ARG A 111 2.08 -4.04 29.41
C ARG A 111 2.70 -4.59 30.71
N ARG A 112 3.59 -5.58 30.61
CA ARG A 112 4.29 -6.13 31.79
C ARG A 112 5.13 -5.07 32.51
N ASN A 113 5.82 -4.22 31.77
CA ASN A 113 6.64 -3.17 32.36
C ASN A 113 5.76 -2.10 33.01
N ALA A 114 4.64 -1.73 32.38
CA ALA A 114 3.68 -0.79 32.95
C ALA A 114 3.09 -1.32 34.27
N GLU A 115 2.63 -2.57 34.29
CA GLU A 115 2.13 -3.23 35.51
C GLU A 115 3.17 -3.16 36.64
N ARG A 116 4.40 -3.57 36.33
CA ARG A 116 5.51 -3.57 37.29
C ARG A 116 5.79 -2.19 37.85
N TYR A 117 6.03 -1.18 37.01
CA TYR A 117 6.42 0.14 37.50
C TYR A 117 5.25 0.88 38.14
N LEU A 118 4.02 0.58 37.72
CA LEU A 118 2.82 1.09 38.40
C LEU A 118 2.68 0.45 39.79
N ASP A 119 2.95 -0.84 39.96
CA ASP A 119 3.03 -1.50 41.27
C ASP A 119 4.10 -0.88 42.17
N GLU A 120 5.29 -0.62 41.62
CA GLU A 120 6.39 0.03 42.34
C GLU A 120 6.01 1.46 42.78
N MET A 121 5.32 2.23 41.95
CA MET A 121 4.78 3.55 42.31
C MET A 121 3.71 3.43 43.40
N ILE A 122 2.77 2.50 43.26
CA ILE A 122 1.68 2.30 44.22
C ILE A 122 2.20 1.88 45.59
N ALA A 123 3.27 1.08 45.64
CA ALA A 123 3.93 0.69 46.89
C ALA A 123 4.56 1.88 47.64
N LYS A 124 4.92 2.97 46.94
CA LYS A 124 5.38 4.22 47.57
C LYS A 124 4.23 5.00 48.21
N GLY A 125 3.01 4.77 47.77
CA GLY A 125 1.78 5.36 48.29
C GLY A 125 1.38 6.67 47.60
N PRO A 126 0.21 7.23 47.97
CA PRO A 126 -0.21 8.56 47.54
C PRO A 126 0.87 9.60 47.90
N ASP A 127 1.08 10.60 47.04
CA ASP A 127 2.22 11.55 47.00
C ASP A 127 3.46 11.09 46.21
N ALA A 128 3.39 9.93 45.56
CA ALA A 128 4.37 9.51 44.55
C ALA A 128 4.44 10.50 43.37
N ASP A 129 5.61 10.59 42.74
CA ASP A 129 5.84 11.43 41.55
C ASP A 129 5.63 10.59 40.27
N LEU A 130 4.55 10.85 39.53
CA LEU A 130 4.22 10.06 38.34
C LEU A 130 5.36 10.04 37.32
N ILE A 131 6.15 11.11 37.22
CA ILE A 131 7.23 11.19 36.24
C ILE A 131 8.37 10.25 36.63
N TRP A 132 8.87 10.38 37.84
CA TRP A 132 10.09 9.68 38.27
C TRP A 132 9.82 8.30 38.87
N ASP A 133 8.62 8.06 39.40
CA ASP A 133 8.24 6.80 40.01
C ASP A 133 7.52 5.85 39.05
N PHE A 134 7.05 6.33 37.89
CA PHE A 134 6.38 5.51 36.88
C PHE A 134 6.86 5.79 35.44
N ALA A 135 6.62 6.99 34.89
CA ALA A 135 6.83 7.25 33.47
C ALA A 135 8.29 7.07 33.01
N ALA A 136 9.25 7.60 33.76
CA ALA A 136 10.67 7.51 33.45
C ALA A 136 11.21 6.06 33.54
N PRO A 137 11.01 5.31 34.64
CA PRO A 137 11.49 3.93 34.71
C PRO A 137 10.79 3.00 33.72
N TYR A 138 9.50 3.24 33.45
CA TYR A 138 8.74 2.54 32.43
C TYR A 138 9.34 2.72 31.03
N SER A 139 9.49 3.96 30.56
CA SER A 139 10.04 4.23 29.24
C SER A 139 11.50 3.84 29.10
N ALA A 140 12.29 3.98 30.17
CA ALA A 140 13.67 3.52 30.19
C ALA A 140 13.78 2.00 30.00
N GLU A 141 12.96 1.22 30.70
CA GLU A 141 12.98 -0.23 30.60
C GLU A 141 12.45 -0.73 29.25
N ASN A 142 11.42 -0.08 28.70
CA ASN A 142 10.92 -0.37 27.36
C ASN A 142 12.00 -0.15 26.30
N LEU A 143 12.66 1.00 26.32
CA LEU A 143 13.73 1.32 25.39
C LEU A 143 14.91 0.35 25.54
N ARG A 144 15.31 0.04 26.77
CA ARG A 144 16.40 -0.89 27.06
C ARG A 144 16.16 -2.27 26.42
N GLN A 145 14.94 -2.79 26.55
CA GLN A 145 14.58 -4.09 25.97
C GLN A 145 14.48 -4.04 24.43
N ILE A 146 13.93 -2.97 23.85
CA ILE A 146 13.91 -2.78 22.38
C ILE A 146 15.33 -2.74 21.82
N LEU A 147 16.23 -1.97 22.44
CA LEU A 147 17.62 -1.87 22.01
C LEU A 147 18.38 -3.19 22.19
N GLY A 148 18.01 -3.98 23.21
CA GLY A 148 18.71 -5.19 23.57
C GLY A 148 19.92 -4.94 24.49
N LEU A 149 19.92 -3.85 25.25
CA LEU A 149 20.99 -3.49 26.19
C LEU A 149 20.84 -4.26 27.51
N ARG A 150 21.13 -5.56 27.46
CA ARG A 150 20.94 -6.48 28.60
C ARG A 150 21.94 -6.26 29.74
N ASN A 151 23.05 -5.60 29.46
CA ASN A 151 24.13 -5.25 30.40
C ASN A 151 23.99 -3.84 31.00
N ALA A 152 22.87 -3.15 30.74
CA ALA A 152 22.51 -1.87 31.36
C ALA A 152 21.27 -2.04 32.23
N THR A 153 21.04 -1.13 33.18
CA THR A 153 19.77 -1.02 33.91
C THR A 153 18.91 0.13 33.38
N GLN A 154 17.65 0.18 33.80
CA GLN A 154 16.77 1.31 33.47
C GLN A 154 17.31 2.64 34.05
N GLU A 155 17.95 2.63 35.23
CA GLU A 155 18.57 3.82 35.82
C GLU A 155 19.78 4.30 34.99
N ASP A 156 20.53 3.38 34.39
CA ASP A 156 21.58 3.74 33.43
C ASP A 156 21.00 4.45 32.22
N LEU A 157 19.94 3.90 31.63
CA LEU A 157 19.28 4.49 30.47
C LEU A 157 18.73 5.90 30.78
N GLN A 158 18.09 6.10 31.93
CA GLN A 158 17.63 7.43 32.36
C GLN A 158 18.78 8.44 32.47
N ARG A 159 19.87 8.04 33.14
CA ARG A 159 21.06 8.90 33.31
C ARG A 159 21.68 9.23 31.95
N TRP A 160 21.90 8.23 31.11
CA TRP A 160 22.50 8.41 29.80
C TRP A 160 21.64 9.32 28.92
N SER A 161 20.33 9.09 28.87
CA SER A 161 19.41 9.92 28.09
C SER A 161 19.41 11.37 28.55
N GLN A 162 19.32 11.62 29.86
CA GLN A 162 19.29 12.98 30.40
C GLN A 162 20.59 13.74 30.13
N THR A 163 21.76 13.12 30.31
CA THR A 163 23.06 13.78 30.06
C THR A 163 23.31 13.98 28.57
N LEU A 164 22.88 13.06 27.71
CA LEU A 164 22.87 13.22 26.26
C LEU A 164 22.02 14.43 25.86
N ILE A 165 20.79 14.53 26.35
CA ILE A 165 19.88 15.65 26.08
C ILE A 165 20.46 16.98 26.58
N ASN A 166 20.94 17.03 27.83
CA ASN A 166 21.56 18.22 28.41
C ASN A 166 22.71 18.71 27.53
N ALA A 167 23.57 17.80 27.07
CA ALA A 167 24.67 18.12 26.16
C ALA A 167 24.19 18.64 24.79
N THR A 168 23.15 18.05 24.20
CA THR A 168 22.57 18.55 22.94
C THR A 168 21.90 19.92 23.05
N ALA A 169 21.45 20.28 24.26
CA ALA A 169 20.82 21.55 24.59
C ALA A 169 21.77 22.54 25.28
N ASN A 170 23.08 22.25 25.33
CA ASN A 170 24.08 23.07 26.04
C ASN A 170 24.49 24.34 25.24
N TYR A 171 23.50 25.17 24.91
CA TYR A 171 23.72 26.42 24.15
C TYR A 171 24.55 27.46 24.90
N ALA A 172 24.64 27.35 26.23
CA ALA A 172 25.50 28.19 27.07
C ALA A 172 26.97 27.70 27.15
N ASP A 173 27.28 26.55 26.54
CA ASP A 173 28.60 25.88 26.57
C ASP A 173 29.16 25.68 27.98
N ASP A 174 28.32 25.22 28.90
CA ASP A 174 28.72 24.89 30.27
C ASP A 174 29.67 23.67 30.29
N PRO A 175 30.90 23.79 30.84
CA PRO A 175 31.85 22.68 30.88
C PRO A 175 31.42 21.53 31.80
N GLU A 176 30.62 21.77 32.83
CA GLU A 176 30.15 20.72 33.75
C GLU A 176 29.16 19.78 33.03
N VAL A 177 28.26 20.33 32.22
CA VAL A 177 27.34 19.56 31.36
C VAL A 177 28.09 18.65 30.41
N TRP A 178 29.21 19.13 29.83
CA TRP A 178 30.05 18.30 28.96
C TRP A 178 30.72 17.16 29.72
N ALA A 179 31.27 17.43 30.91
CA ALA A 179 31.94 16.41 31.72
C ALA A 179 30.97 15.28 32.14
N GLU A 180 29.73 15.61 32.52
CA GLU A 180 28.70 14.63 32.84
C GLU A 180 28.26 13.81 31.61
N GLY A 181 28.12 14.49 30.46
CA GLY A 181 27.84 13.87 29.17
C GLY A 181 28.91 12.86 28.76
N GLU A 182 30.18 13.29 28.71
CA GLU A 182 31.31 12.47 28.27
C GLU A 182 31.42 11.14 29.01
N ARG A 183 31.16 11.15 30.32
CA ARG A 183 31.08 9.92 31.11
C ARG A 183 30.00 8.97 30.59
N SER A 184 28.79 9.47 30.36
CA SER A 184 27.67 8.67 29.85
C SER A 184 27.94 8.17 28.43
N PHE A 185 28.59 8.99 27.59
CA PHE A 185 28.93 8.62 26.22
C PHE A 185 29.92 7.44 26.19
N ALA A 186 30.90 7.46 27.09
CA ALA A 186 31.89 6.39 27.25
C ALA A 186 31.27 5.11 27.83
N GLU A 187 30.33 5.23 28.78
CA GLU A 187 29.59 4.09 29.35
C GLU A 187 28.73 3.39 28.29
N VAL A 188 28.02 4.14 27.42
CA VAL A 188 27.26 3.57 26.30
C VAL A 188 28.18 2.83 25.32
N ASP A 189 29.34 3.40 25.00
CA ASP A 189 30.32 2.77 24.11
C ASP A 189 30.85 1.45 24.70
N ALA A 190 31.20 1.44 25.99
CA ALA A 190 31.66 0.24 26.68
C ALA A 190 30.55 -0.83 26.74
N ALA A 191 29.30 -0.44 26.97
CA ALA A 191 28.18 -1.36 26.99
C ALA A 191 27.94 -1.99 25.60
N LEU A 192 28.11 -1.23 24.53
CA LEU A 192 28.00 -1.74 23.16
C LEU A 192 29.13 -2.72 22.82
N ASP A 193 30.37 -2.38 23.16
CA ASP A 193 31.53 -3.25 22.93
C ASP A 193 31.36 -4.63 23.59
N GLU A 194 30.73 -4.67 24.76
CA GLU A 194 30.45 -5.91 25.49
C GLU A 194 29.26 -6.69 24.89
N ILE A 195 28.15 -6.02 24.52
CA ILE A 195 26.90 -6.70 24.20
C ILE A 195 26.78 -7.15 22.73
N LEU A 196 27.48 -6.51 21.79
CA LEU A 196 27.41 -6.85 20.37
C LEU A 196 27.85 -8.30 20.08
N PRO A 197 28.97 -8.82 20.64
CA PRO A 197 29.32 -10.23 20.52
C PRO A 197 28.25 -11.19 21.05
N TRP A 198 27.56 -10.80 22.13
CA TRP A 198 26.47 -11.60 22.68
C TRP A 198 25.28 -11.69 21.71
N HIS A 199 24.89 -10.58 21.06
CA HIS A 199 23.80 -10.56 20.08
C HIS A 199 24.11 -11.34 18.81
N LEU A 200 25.38 -11.37 18.36
CA LEU A 200 25.82 -12.24 17.27
C LEU A 200 25.65 -13.73 17.63
N ALA A 201 25.96 -14.09 18.88
CA ALA A 201 25.82 -15.47 19.36
C ALA A 201 24.39 -15.85 19.76
N ASN A 202 23.51 -14.87 20.06
CA ASN A 202 22.18 -15.10 20.61
C ASN A 202 21.11 -14.28 19.85
N PRO A 203 20.69 -14.73 18.65
CA PRO A 203 19.69 -14.04 17.86
C PRO A 203 18.35 -13.86 18.58
N ASN A 204 17.80 -12.65 18.53
CA ASN A 204 16.50 -12.27 19.08
C ASN A 204 15.92 -11.06 18.32
N GLU A 205 14.75 -10.58 18.73
CA GLU A 205 13.99 -9.54 18.05
C GLU A 205 14.49 -8.11 18.31
N SER A 206 15.44 -7.90 19.23
CA SER A 206 15.94 -6.55 19.56
C SER A 206 16.66 -5.87 18.39
N LEU A 207 16.79 -4.56 18.50
CA LEU A 207 17.42 -3.70 17.49
C LEU A 207 18.84 -4.13 17.18
N LEU A 208 19.70 -4.23 18.21
CA LEU A 208 21.10 -4.60 18.03
C LEU A 208 21.23 -6.00 17.40
N SER A 209 20.40 -6.94 17.82
CA SER A 209 20.38 -8.29 17.28
C SER A 209 20.00 -8.31 15.79
N THR A 210 18.95 -7.57 15.41
CA THR A 210 18.47 -7.49 14.03
C THR A 210 19.45 -6.76 13.12
N LEU A 211 20.03 -5.66 13.59
CA LEU A 211 21.01 -4.85 12.85
C LEU A 211 22.21 -5.68 12.40
N LEU A 212 22.76 -6.51 13.30
CA LEU A 212 23.95 -7.33 13.04
C LEU A 212 23.71 -8.50 12.07
N ARG A 213 22.46 -8.73 11.63
CA ARG A 213 22.07 -9.84 10.76
C ARG A 213 21.52 -9.40 9.41
N ILE A 214 21.59 -8.11 9.09
CA ILE A 214 21.13 -7.63 7.78
C ILE A 214 22.07 -8.22 6.71
N PRO A 215 21.56 -8.99 5.74
CA PRO A 215 22.39 -9.55 4.67
C PRO A 215 23.07 -8.44 3.88
N ASP A 216 24.35 -8.63 3.57
CA ASP A 216 25.14 -7.75 2.71
C ASP A 216 25.25 -6.29 3.17
N TYR A 217 24.99 -6.02 4.46
CA TYR A 217 25.15 -4.70 5.07
C TYR A 217 25.77 -4.81 6.46
N ASP A 218 26.96 -4.25 6.62
CA ASP A 218 27.66 -4.14 7.90
C ASP A 218 27.76 -2.66 8.28
N MET A 219 27.08 -2.26 9.35
CA MET A 219 27.11 -0.86 9.81
C MET A 219 28.40 -0.62 10.59
N PRO A 220 29.22 0.39 10.20
CA PRO A 220 30.44 0.72 10.94
C PRO A 220 30.18 1.00 12.42
N MET A 221 31.10 0.57 13.28
CA MET A 221 30.96 0.68 14.73
C MET A 221 30.71 2.13 15.19
N GLU A 222 31.36 3.12 14.58
CA GLU A 222 31.13 4.52 14.90
C GLU A 222 29.68 4.96 14.61
N ARG A 223 29.05 4.41 13.56
CA ARG A 223 27.65 4.67 13.20
C ARG A 223 26.70 3.93 14.14
N ILE A 224 27.03 2.70 14.55
CA ILE A 224 26.25 1.97 15.58
C ILE A 224 26.23 2.78 16.88
N ARG A 225 27.39 3.19 17.39
CA ARG A 225 27.52 4.00 18.61
C ARG A 225 26.74 5.30 18.51
N ALA A 226 26.87 6.01 17.39
CA ALA A 226 26.18 7.29 17.19
C ALA A 226 24.66 7.13 17.15
N ASN A 227 24.16 6.12 16.43
CA ASN A 227 22.73 5.88 16.33
C ASN A 227 22.12 5.32 17.61
N ILE A 228 22.86 4.53 18.40
CA ILE A 228 22.40 4.09 19.72
C ILE A 228 22.32 5.26 20.70
N LYS A 229 23.35 6.12 20.78
CA LYS A 229 23.30 7.34 21.61
C LYS A 229 22.13 8.25 21.19
N MET A 230 21.92 8.41 19.89
CA MET A 230 20.76 9.16 19.37
C MET A 230 19.42 8.50 19.73
N THR A 231 19.32 7.17 19.66
CA THR A 231 18.08 6.45 20.03
C THR A 231 17.82 6.50 21.54
N ILE A 232 18.88 6.45 22.38
CA ILE A 232 18.77 6.64 23.84
C ILE A 232 18.32 8.06 24.16
N GLY A 233 18.92 9.05 23.50
CA GLY A 233 18.55 10.46 23.69
C GLY A 233 17.15 10.79 23.17
N GLY A 234 16.68 10.14 22.11
CA GLY A 234 15.40 10.46 21.44
C GLY A 234 14.24 9.51 21.71
N GLY A 235 14.45 8.45 22.50
CA GLY A 235 13.50 7.35 22.69
C GLY A 235 13.09 7.09 24.12
N LEU A 236 13.48 7.96 25.07
CA LEU A 236 13.21 7.77 26.50
C LEU A 236 12.50 8.99 27.10
N ASN A 237 13.14 10.15 27.04
CA ASN A 237 12.58 11.37 27.63
C ASN A 237 11.30 11.78 26.91
N GLU A 238 11.24 11.60 25.59
CA GLU A 238 10.10 11.95 24.76
C GLU A 238 8.83 11.16 25.12
N PRO A 239 8.83 9.81 25.15
CA PRO A 239 7.65 9.06 25.60
C PRO A 239 7.32 9.30 27.09
N ARG A 240 8.33 9.50 27.96
CA ARG A 240 8.12 9.92 29.36
C ARG A 240 7.33 11.23 29.42
N ASP A 241 7.78 12.24 28.67
CA ASP A 241 7.19 13.57 28.67
C ASP A 241 5.81 13.58 28.01
N ALA A 242 5.62 12.78 26.95
CA ALA A 242 4.32 12.57 26.33
C ALA A 242 3.31 11.96 27.31
N LEU A 243 3.70 10.91 28.04
CA LEU A 243 2.88 10.28 29.09
C LEU A 243 2.59 11.27 30.22
N GLY A 244 3.58 12.02 30.68
CA GLY A 244 3.42 13.03 31.72
C GLY A 244 2.46 14.15 31.34
N VAL A 245 2.63 14.73 30.15
CA VAL A 245 1.75 15.79 29.61
C VAL A 245 0.33 15.26 29.42
N ALA A 246 0.18 14.06 28.86
CA ALA A 246 -1.14 13.46 28.63
C ALA A 246 -1.86 13.17 29.95
N ALA A 247 -1.16 12.60 30.94
CA ALA A 247 -1.70 12.40 32.27
C ALA A 247 -2.10 13.74 32.90
N TRP A 248 -1.23 14.75 32.84
CA TRP A 248 -1.53 16.09 33.37
C TRP A 248 -2.75 16.73 32.69
N ALA A 249 -2.88 16.60 31.37
CA ALA A 249 -4.02 17.09 30.62
C ALA A 249 -5.32 16.43 31.12
N MET A 250 -5.34 15.11 31.31
CA MET A 250 -6.49 14.39 31.85
C MET A 250 -6.82 14.76 33.31
N LEU A 251 -5.82 15.05 34.14
CA LEU A 251 -6.06 15.51 35.52
C LEU A 251 -6.63 16.93 35.58
N THR A 252 -6.31 17.78 34.60
CA THR A 252 -6.73 19.19 34.55
C THR A 252 -8.01 19.42 33.73
N HIS A 253 -8.42 18.46 32.91
CA HIS A 253 -9.63 18.51 32.09
C HIS A 253 -10.54 17.31 32.42
N PRO A 254 -11.22 17.33 33.58
CA PRO A 254 -11.94 16.17 34.09
C PRO A 254 -13.12 15.74 33.20
N ASP A 255 -13.69 16.65 32.42
CA ASP A 255 -14.70 16.40 31.41
C ASP A 255 -14.14 15.59 30.22
N GLN A 256 -12.99 16.00 29.67
CA GLN A 256 -12.31 15.26 28.61
C GLN A 256 -11.74 13.93 29.09
N ARG A 257 -11.28 13.86 30.35
CA ARG A 257 -10.91 12.59 31.00
C ARG A 257 -12.10 11.66 31.13
N ALA A 258 -13.27 12.17 31.54
CA ALA A 258 -14.47 11.36 31.62
C ALA A 258 -14.85 10.82 30.24
N ALA A 259 -14.70 11.63 29.18
CA ALA A 259 -14.90 11.18 27.81
C ALA A 259 -13.90 10.07 27.42
N ALA A 260 -12.59 10.26 27.64
CA ALA A 260 -11.56 9.25 27.30
C ALA A 260 -11.62 7.97 28.16
N THR A 261 -12.16 8.06 29.38
CA THR A 261 -12.39 6.88 30.24
C THR A 261 -13.63 6.11 29.79
N ALA A 262 -14.65 6.81 29.28
CA ALA A 262 -15.84 6.18 28.72
C ALA A 262 -15.56 5.53 27.36
N ASP A 263 -14.77 6.21 26.52
CA ASP A 263 -14.35 5.78 25.19
C ASP A 263 -12.82 5.58 25.12
N PRO A 264 -12.31 4.37 25.45
CA PRO A 264 -10.89 4.03 25.29
C PRO A 264 -10.24 4.34 23.92
N ALA A 265 -11.00 4.51 22.83
CA ALA A 265 -10.44 4.83 21.51
C ALA A 265 -9.88 6.26 21.49
N LEU A 266 -10.39 7.12 22.38
CA LEU A 266 -9.90 8.49 22.54
C LEU A 266 -8.51 8.57 23.19
N TRP A 267 -7.94 7.49 23.73
CA TRP A 267 -6.56 7.54 24.26
C TRP A 267 -5.52 7.90 23.19
N HIS A 268 -5.74 7.50 21.93
CA HIS A 268 -4.93 7.96 20.81
C HIS A 268 -5.11 9.46 20.54
N THR A 269 -6.34 9.96 20.62
CA THR A 269 -6.65 11.39 20.48
C THR A 269 -6.03 12.21 21.62
N VAL A 270 -6.09 11.71 22.86
CA VAL A 270 -5.42 12.30 24.02
C VAL A 270 -3.92 12.38 23.78
N PHE A 271 -3.31 11.30 23.28
CA PHE A 271 -1.89 11.25 22.97
C PHE A 271 -1.50 12.27 21.89
N ASP A 272 -2.16 12.25 20.72
CA ASP A 272 -1.83 13.16 19.62
C ASP A 272 -2.12 14.63 19.98
N GLU A 273 -3.20 14.92 20.71
CA GLU A 273 -3.50 16.27 21.21
C GLU A 273 -2.47 16.73 22.26
N SER A 274 -1.98 15.82 23.11
CA SER A 274 -0.92 16.13 24.08
C SER A 274 0.37 16.53 23.38
N LEU A 275 0.75 15.79 22.33
CA LEU A 275 1.93 16.08 21.52
C LEU A 275 1.80 17.38 20.70
N ARG A 276 0.59 17.69 20.21
CA ARG A 276 0.33 18.99 19.58
C ARG A 276 0.43 20.10 20.62
N TRP A 277 -0.26 19.95 21.75
CA TRP A 277 -0.35 20.97 22.78
C TRP A 277 1.03 21.27 23.38
N ILE A 278 1.82 20.25 23.71
CA ILE A 278 3.17 20.37 24.25
C ILE A 278 4.04 19.29 23.60
N ALA A 279 4.74 19.66 22.53
CA ALA A 279 5.66 18.76 21.83
C ALA A 279 6.87 18.43 22.72
N PRO A 280 7.18 17.14 22.98
CA PRO A 280 8.34 16.75 23.77
C PRO A 280 9.65 17.27 23.20
N ILE A 281 9.82 17.20 21.87
CA ILE A 281 10.89 17.88 21.13
C ILE A 281 10.32 19.21 20.64
N GLY A 282 10.72 20.29 21.28
CA GLY A 282 10.25 21.63 20.96
C GLY A 282 11.11 22.38 19.93
N LEU A 283 12.39 22.02 19.81
CA LEU A 283 13.30 22.58 18.81
C LEU A 283 14.32 21.54 18.32
N TYR A 284 14.55 21.52 17.00
CA TYR A 284 15.73 20.91 16.39
C TYR A 284 16.36 21.84 15.37
N SER A 285 17.52 21.48 14.84
CA SER A 285 18.29 22.36 13.95
C SER A 285 18.32 21.92 12.49
N ARG A 286 18.52 22.93 11.63
CA ARG A 286 18.87 22.80 10.21
C ARG A 286 19.92 23.85 9.87
N GLN A 287 20.68 23.62 8.80
CA GLN A 287 21.60 24.61 8.24
C GLN A 287 21.26 24.87 6.77
N VAL A 288 21.21 26.16 6.41
CA VAL A 288 20.93 26.58 5.03
C VAL A 288 22.16 26.31 4.15
N THR A 289 22.01 25.57 3.06
CA THR A 289 23.13 25.20 2.18
C THR A 289 23.51 26.29 1.17
N ARG A 290 22.55 27.17 0.83
CA ARG A 290 22.73 28.29 -0.10
C ARG A 290 21.75 29.42 0.21
N ASP A 291 22.10 30.65 -0.15
CA ASP A 291 21.24 31.83 0.04
C ASP A 291 19.80 31.56 -0.40
N THR A 292 18.84 31.86 0.48
CA THR A 292 17.42 31.63 0.23
C THR A 292 16.54 32.68 0.91
N VAL A 293 15.24 32.59 0.68
CA VAL A 293 14.22 33.42 1.32
C VAL A 293 13.15 32.51 1.91
N LEU A 294 12.92 32.61 3.22
CA LEU A 294 11.88 31.88 3.94
C LEU A 294 10.92 32.90 4.56
N CYS A 295 9.61 32.77 4.28
CA CYS A 295 8.58 33.74 4.74
C CYS A 295 8.92 35.21 4.44
N GLY A 296 9.59 35.48 3.31
CA GLY A 296 10.01 36.84 2.93
C GLY A 296 11.29 37.34 3.61
N VAL A 297 11.89 36.56 4.52
CA VAL A 297 13.16 36.87 5.19
C VAL A 297 14.33 36.21 4.48
N ARG A 298 15.38 36.99 4.20
CA ARG A 298 16.63 36.48 3.60
C ARG A 298 17.42 35.66 4.62
N LEU A 299 17.82 34.46 4.22
CA LEU A 299 18.71 33.59 4.98
C LEU A 299 19.99 33.35 4.17
N PRO A 300 21.17 33.73 4.67
CA PRO A 300 22.43 33.48 3.98
C PRO A 300 22.79 31.99 4.02
N ALA A 301 23.61 31.54 3.07
CA ALA A 301 24.28 30.24 3.13
C ALA A 301 25.03 30.08 4.47
N GLY A 302 24.93 28.91 5.07
CA GLY A 302 25.46 28.60 6.40
C GLY A 302 24.60 29.07 7.57
N ALA A 303 23.47 29.76 7.33
CA ALA A 303 22.57 30.18 8.40
C ALA A 303 22.06 28.97 9.20
N ARG A 304 22.24 29.03 10.53
CA ARG A 304 21.79 28.01 11.47
C ARG A 304 20.37 28.32 11.93
N LEU A 305 19.47 27.39 11.70
CA LEU A 305 18.06 27.50 12.01
C LEU A 305 17.74 26.75 13.30
N GLY A 306 16.80 27.28 14.07
CA GLY A 306 16.11 26.59 15.15
C GLY A 306 14.66 26.39 14.73
N ILE A 307 14.30 25.15 14.42
CA ILE A 307 12.98 24.76 13.95
C ILE A 307 12.08 24.53 15.16
N CYS A 308 11.25 25.53 15.50
CA CYS A 308 10.50 25.55 16.75
C CYS A 308 9.15 24.81 16.62
N VAL A 309 9.18 23.48 16.65
CA VAL A 309 7.98 22.63 16.61
C VAL A 309 6.98 22.97 17.72
N LEU A 310 7.45 23.31 18.92
CA LEU A 310 6.59 23.70 20.05
C LEU A 310 5.78 24.98 19.74
N SER A 311 6.36 25.88 18.95
CA SER A 311 5.65 27.05 18.42
C SER A 311 4.72 26.65 17.26
N ALA A 312 5.25 25.87 16.32
CA ALA A 312 4.53 25.48 15.12
C ALA A 312 3.25 24.74 15.44
N ASN A 313 3.19 23.91 16.49
CA ASN A 313 1.97 23.19 16.89
C ASN A 313 0.92 24.04 17.64
N ARG A 314 1.26 25.31 17.91
CA ARG A 314 0.40 26.33 18.54
C ARG A 314 0.03 27.45 17.57
N ASP A 315 0.33 27.30 16.28
CA ASP A 315 0.06 28.33 15.27
C ASP A 315 -1.44 28.53 15.07
N GLU A 316 -1.91 29.73 15.40
CA GLU A 316 -3.31 30.14 15.39
C GLU A 316 -3.88 30.21 13.96
N ASN A 317 -3.02 30.25 12.93
CA ASN A 317 -3.45 30.15 11.54
C ASN A 317 -3.81 28.71 11.14
N VAL A 318 -3.43 27.72 11.95
CA VAL A 318 -3.69 26.29 11.70
C VAL A 318 -4.74 25.74 12.67
N TRP A 319 -4.64 26.06 13.96
CA TRP A 319 -5.60 25.61 14.98
C TRP A 319 -6.33 26.79 15.62
N THR A 320 -7.65 26.70 15.67
CA THR A 320 -8.48 27.55 16.53
C THR A 320 -8.19 27.21 17.99
N ASP A 321 -8.10 28.23 18.85
CA ASP A 321 -7.78 28.10 20.28
C ASP A 321 -6.59 27.14 20.52
N ALA A 322 -5.49 27.40 19.81
CA ALA A 322 -4.34 26.51 19.75
C ALA A 322 -3.69 26.27 21.11
N ASP A 323 -3.82 27.23 22.04
CA ASP A 323 -3.29 27.19 23.40
C ASP A 323 -4.07 26.26 24.34
N ARG A 324 -5.31 25.90 24.00
CA ARG A 324 -6.16 25.00 24.79
C ARG A 324 -5.89 23.54 24.45
N PHE A 325 -5.93 22.67 25.46
CA PHE A 325 -5.98 21.23 25.26
C PHE A 325 -7.44 20.83 24.98
N ASP A 326 -7.69 20.21 23.84
CA ASP A 326 -9.04 19.83 23.42
C ASP A 326 -9.01 18.58 22.54
N ILE A 327 -9.45 17.44 23.08
CA ILE A 327 -9.58 16.17 22.33
C ILE A 327 -10.73 16.17 21.32
N HIS A 328 -11.60 17.18 21.35
CA HIS A 328 -12.74 17.29 20.42
C HIS A 328 -12.44 18.21 19.23
N ARG A 329 -11.21 18.74 19.13
CA ARG A 329 -10.82 19.60 18.01
C ARG A 329 -10.77 18.85 16.68
N ASP A 330 -10.91 19.59 15.58
CA ASP A 330 -10.69 19.06 14.23
C ASP A 330 -9.28 18.47 14.09
N VAL A 331 -9.22 17.21 13.64
CA VAL A 331 -7.95 16.49 13.44
C VAL A 331 -7.18 17.10 12.28
N LYS A 332 -6.00 17.64 12.58
CA LYS A 332 -5.04 18.19 11.62
C LYS A 332 -3.64 17.67 11.93
N PRO A 333 -2.77 17.48 10.94
CA PRO A 333 -1.43 16.94 11.18
C PRO A 333 -0.56 17.91 11.99
N HIS A 334 -0.28 17.56 13.24
CA HIS A 334 0.77 18.22 14.04
C HIS A 334 2.18 17.80 13.58
N LEU A 335 3.20 18.54 14.01
CA LEU A 335 4.60 18.37 13.61
C LEU A 335 5.49 17.79 14.71
N ALA A 336 4.91 17.25 15.81
CA ALA A 336 5.70 16.72 16.94
C ALA A 336 6.63 15.55 16.54
N PHE A 337 6.25 14.78 15.50
CA PHE A 337 7.09 13.72 14.92
C PHE A 337 7.91 14.18 13.70
N SER A 338 7.96 15.49 13.45
CA SER A 338 8.44 16.09 12.20
C SER A 338 7.69 15.63 10.94
N LYS A 339 8.20 16.05 9.79
CA LYS A 339 7.81 15.58 8.44
C LYS A 339 9.08 15.28 7.63
N GLY A 340 8.92 14.91 6.36
CA GLY A 340 10.07 14.64 5.49
C GLY A 340 10.80 13.34 5.82
N VAL A 341 12.07 13.26 5.41
CA VAL A 341 12.86 12.02 5.47
C VAL A 341 13.21 11.61 6.91
N HIS A 342 13.33 12.59 7.82
CA HIS A 342 13.63 12.37 9.23
C HIS A 342 12.39 12.19 10.13
N VAL A 343 11.19 11.99 9.55
CA VAL A 343 9.98 11.70 10.34
C VAL A 343 10.24 10.59 11.38
N CYS A 344 9.76 10.78 12.60
CA CYS A 344 10.14 9.97 13.76
C CYS A 344 9.97 8.46 13.49
N LEU A 345 11.05 7.71 13.66
CA LEU A 345 11.06 6.26 13.47
C LEU A 345 10.39 5.51 14.63
N GLY A 346 10.39 6.11 15.82
CA GLY A 346 9.81 5.57 17.05
C GLY A 346 8.33 5.94 17.27
N ALA A 347 7.67 6.62 16.34
CA ALA A 347 6.30 7.12 16.53
C ALA A 347 5.31 6.01 16.92
N TRP A 348 5.43 4.84 16.30
CA TRP A 348 4.58 3.68 16.60
C TRP A 348 4.88 3.05 17.96
N VAL A 349 6.15 3.05 18.37
CA VAL A 349 6.55 2.61 19.72
C VAL A 349 5.94 3.55 20.76
N ALA A 350 6.11 4.87 20.59
CA ALA A 350 5.59 5.86 21.53
C ALA A 350 4.06 5.80 21.66
N ARG A 351 3.34 5.63 20.55
CA ARG A 351 1.88 5.43 20.55
C ARG A 351 1.49 4.18 21.33
N ALA A 352 2.09 3.03 21.00
CA ALA A 352 1.75 1.77 21.66
C ALA A 352 2.11 1.76 23.15
N GLU A 353 3.24 2.37 23.51
CA GLU A 353 3.69 2.46 24.89
C GLU A 353 2.79 3.40 25.72
N VAL A 354 2.46 4.57 25.20
CA VAL A 354 1.76 5.61 25.95
C VAL A 354 0.24 5.48 25.84
N ALA A 355 -0.29 5.44 24.62
CA ALA A 355 -1.73 5.45 24.36
C ALA A 355 -2.37 4.08 24.55
N ASP A 356 -1.77 3.00 24.06
CA ASP A 356 -2.39 1.65 24.13
C ASP A 356 -2.21 0.99 25.51
N VAL A 357 -1.22 1.44 26.29
CA VAL A 357 -0.79 0.75 27.52
C VAL A 357 -0.79 1.66 28.73
N ALA A 358 0.12 2.64 28.81
CA ALA A 358 0.39 3.33 30.07
C ALA A 358 -0.75 4.24 30.54
N LEU A 359 -1.31 5.07 29.64
CA LEU A 359 -2.41 5.97 29.98
C LEU A 359 -3.68 5.22 30.41
N PRO A 360 -4.23 4.26 29.63
CA PRO A 360 -5.40 3.50 30.06
C PRO A 360 -5.17 2.81 31.40
N MET A 361 -4.05 2.09 31.53
CA MET A 361 -3.74 1.35 32.76
C MET A 361 -3.64 2.27 33.98
N LEU A 362 -3.03 3.45 33.84
CA LEU A 362 -2.92 4.42 34.92
C LEU A 362 -4.30 4.83 35.44
N PHE A 363 -5.23 5.19 34.55
CA PHE A 363 -6.57 5.67 34.91
C PHE A 363 -7.56 4.55 35.26
N GLU A 364 -7.37 3.34 34.75
CA GLU A 364 -8.16 2.15 35.13
C GLU A 364 -7.82 1.67 36.53
N ARG A 365 -6.53 1.69 36.90
CA ARG A 365 -6.07 1.08 38.15
C ARG A 365 -6.12 2.01 39.35
N LEU A 366 -5.96 3.32 39.14
CA LEU A 366 -5.93 4.33 40.20
C LEU A 366 -7.27 5.07 40.27
N ASP A 367 -8.15 4.61 41.14
CA ASP A 367 -9.43 5.25 41.38
C ASP A 367 -9.25 6.58 42.12
N GLY A 368 -9.91 7.64 41.66
CA GLY A 368 -9.76 8.97 42.24
C GLY A 368 -8.40 9.64 41.96
N LEU A 369 -7.66 9.21 40.92
CA LEU A 369 -6.38 9.83 40.55
C LEU A 369 -6.52 11.36 40.34
N ALA A 370 -5.71 12.12 41.08
CA ALA A 370 -5.67 13.58 41.08
C ALA A 370 -4.25 14.10 41.32
N SER A 371 -4.01 15.37 40.95
CA SER A 371 -2.78 16.07 41.35
C SER A 371 -2.71 16.23 42.87
N CYS A 372 -1.51 16.09 43.44
CA CYS A 372 -1.29 16.29 44.86
C CYS A 372 -1.61 17.74 45.26
N PRO A 373 -2.46 17.98 46.27
CA PRO A 373 -2.85 19.34 46.67
C PRO A 373 -1.74 20.08 47.44
N THR A 374 -0.72 19.38 47.95
CA THR A 374 0.34 19.97 48.80
C THR A 374 1.68 20.12 48.09
N ARG A 375 1.87 19.46 46.94
CA ARG A 375 3.09 19.53 46.13
C ARG A 375 2.73 19.96 44.71
N ALA A 376 3.33 21.06 44.26
CA ALA A 376 3.07 21.59 42.93
C ALA A 376 3.53 20.60 41.85
N THR A 377 2.77 20.55 40.75
CA THR A 377 3.19 19.94 39.49
C THR A 377 3.94 20.99 38.69
N GLU A 378 5.11 20.64 38.16
CA GLU A 378 6.00 21.57 37.46
C GLU A 378 6.31 21.09 36.03
N ILE A 379 6.48 22.06 35.14
CA ILE A 379 6.81 21.86 33.73
C ILE A 379 7.96 22.80 33.35
N GLY A 380 8.85 22.36 32.47
CA GLY A 380 9.99 23.18 32.05
C GLY A 380 10.57 22.78 30.71
N GLY A 381 11.40 23.67 30.16
CA GLY A 381 12.15 23.44 28.93
C GLY A 381 11.47 23.97 27.67
N TRP A 382 12.24 24.01 26.57
CA TRP A 382 11.82 24.60 25.29
C TRP A 382 12.43 23.90 24.07
N VAL A 383 13.68 23.42 24.18
CA VAL A 383 14.29 22.49 23.19
C VAL A 383 13.68 21.11 23.37
N PHE A 384 13.62 20.66 24.61
CA PHE A 384 12.79 19.58 25.08
C PHE A 384 11.87 20.13 26.16
N ARG A 385 10.59 19.77 26.14
CA ARG A 385 9.62 20.29 27.12
C ARG A 385 8.71 19.18 27.63
N GLY A 386 8.61 19.08 28.95
CA GLY A 386 7.80 18.09 29.63
C GLY A 386 7.69 18.37 31.12
N MET A 387 6.96 17.50 31.82
CA MET A 387 6.75 17.61 33.26
C MET A 387 8.06 17.32 34.01
N THR A 388 8.54 18.24 34.85
CA THR A 388 9.75 18.04 35.65
C THR A 388 9.48 17.28 36.94
N ASN A 389 8.24 17.37 37.42
CA ASN A 389 7.66 16.53 38.46
C ASN A 389 6.13 16.52 38.31
N MET A 390 5.50 15.45 38.75
CA MET A 390 4.04 15.38 38.84
C MET A 390 3.59 14.57 40.05
N PRO A 391 3.60 15.16 41.26
CA PRO A 391 3.11 14.50 42.46
C PRO A 391 1.60 14.21 42.35
N VAL A 392 1.20 12.96 42.59
CA VAL A 392 -0.20 12.50 42.44
C VAL A 392 -0.72 11.79 43.68
N VAL A 393 -2.04 11.80 43.84
CA VAL A 393 -2.78 11.08 44.89
C VAL A 393 -3.92 10.29 44.26
N TRP A 394 -4.36 9.21 44.92
CA TRP A 394 -5.50 8.39 44.51
C TRP A 394 -6.21 7.82 45.74
N ASP A 395 -7.49 7.48 45.59
CA ASP A 395 -8.36 7.02 46.69
C ASP A 395 -8.25 5.51 46.91
N ALA A 396 -8.17 4.74 45.82
CA ALA A 396 -8.10 3.27 45.87
C ALA A 396 -7.36 2.68 44.67
N VAL A 397 -6.90 1.44 44.82
CA VAL A 397 -6.25 0.65 43.77
C VAL A 397 -7.17 -0.50 43.38
N ARG A 398 -7.41 -0.70 42.08
CA ARG A 398 -8.23 -1.80 41.56
C ARG A 398 -7.35 -3.01 41.17
N ASP A 399 -7.82 -4.22 41.46
CA ASP A 399 -7.14 -5.47 41.06
C ASP A 399 -7.47 -5.84 39.60
N ALA A 400 -6.46 -6.24 38.82
CA ALA A 400 -6.64 -6.71 37.45
C ALA A 400 -7.16 -8.17 37.42
N GLY A 401 -8.34 -8.41 36.83
CA GLY A 401 -8.92 -9.76 36.71
C GLY A 401 -8.29 -10.60 35.57
N PRO A 402 -8.35 -11.96 35.60
CA PRO A 402 -7.76 -12.82 34.57
C PRO A 402 -8.69 -13.03 33.35
N ALA A 403 -8.15 -12.93 32.12
CA ALA A 403 -8.88 -13.10 30.84
C ALA A 403 -9.12 -14.58 30.45
N ALA A 404 -10.30 -14.89 29.89
CA ALA A 404 -10.74 -16.24 29.50
C ALA A 404 -10.92 -16.41 27.96
N ALA A 405 -10.69 -17.62 27.43
CA ALA A 405 -10.73 -17.99 26.01
C ALA A 405 -12.10 -18.57 25.54
N ALA A 406 -12.43 -18.45 24.24
CA ALA A 406 -13.72 -18.83 23.63
C ALA A 406 -13.68 -20.05 22.64
N PRO A 407 -14.82 -20.73 22.34
CA PRO A 407 -14.90 -21.99 21.56
C PRO A 407 -15.59 -21.91 20.16
N VAL A 408 -15.41 -22.95 19.33
CA VAL A 408 -15.87 -23.09 17.90
C VAL A 408 -17.16 -23.96 17.75
N ALA A 409 -18.02 -23.67 16.76
CA ALA A 409 -19.29 -24.37 16.46
C ALA A 409 -19.31 -25.19 15.14
N SER A 410 -20.26 -26.13 14.96
CA SER A 410 -20.36 -27.09 13.84
C SER A 410 -21.77 -27.24 13.19
N GLY A 411 -21.82 -27.54 11.87
CA GLY A 411 -22.59 -28.66 11.28
C GLY A 411 -23.75 -28.44 10.26
N ALA A 412 -23.56 -28.84 8.98
CA ALA A 412 -24.56 -29.45 8.06
C ALA A 412 -23.85 -30.44 7.08
N ARG A 413 -24.52 -31.49 6.59
CA ARG A 413 -23.93 -32.58 5.77
C ARG A 413 -23.89 -32.21 4.27
N ASP A 414 -22.70 -32.09 3.67
CA ASP A 414 -22.49 -31.73 2.26
C ASP A 414 -22.41 -32.94 1.30
N VAL A 415 -23.01 -32.81 0.12
CA VAL A 415 -22.73 -33.61 -1.09
C VAL A 415 -21.48 -33.01 -1.76
N ALA A 416 -20.49 -33.84 -2.10
CA ALA A 416 -19.16 -33.39 -2.51
C ALA A 416 -18.81 -33.81 -3.96
N PRO A 417 -19.22 -33.06 -5.00
CA PRO A 417 -18.88 -33.40 -6.38
C PRO A 417 -17.39 -33.19 -6.68
N ARG A 418 -16.87 -33.91 -7.69
CA ARG A 418 -15.58 -33.60 -8.30
C ARG A 418 -15.76 -32.77 -9.56
N VAL A 419 -15.03 -31.65 -9.65
CA VAL A 419 -15.11 -30.72 -10.77
C VAL A 419 -13.75 -30.58 -11.46
N ALA A 420 -13.72 -30.77 -12.78
CA ALA A 420 -12.58 -30.43 -13.61
C ALA A 420 -12.82 -29.10 -14.33
N ILE A 421 -11.81 -28.23 -14.34
CA ILE A 421 -11.83 -26.95 -15.05
C ILE A 421 -10.71 -26.98 -16.09
N VAL A 422 -11.01 -26.72 -17.35
CA VAL A 422 -10.06 -26.76 -18.46
C VAL A 422 -9.68 -25.33 -18.86
N GLY A 423 -8.48 -24.92 -18.48
CA GLY A 423 -7.89 -23.60 -18.66
C GLY A 423 -7.72 -22.88 -17.33
N SER A 424 -6.50 -22.37 -17.06
CA SER A 424 -6.15 -21.65 -15.83
C SER A 424 -6.09 -20.13 -16.00
N GLY A 425 -6.68 -19.60 -17.08
CA GLY A 425 -6.89 -18.15 -17.22
C GLY A 425 -7.89 -17.60 -16.18
N PRO A 426 -8.14 -16.28 -16.17
CA PRO A 426 -9.03 -15.64 -15.19
C PRO A 426 -10.39 -16.34 -15.01
N SER A 427 -11.06 -16.71 -16.10
CA SER A 427 -12.35 -17.40 -16.03
C SER A 427 -12.27 -18.75 -15.34
N GLY A 428 -11.18 -19.50 -15.54
CA GLY A 428 -10.97 -20.79 -14.90
C GLY A 428 -10.69 -20.65 -13.41
N CYS A 429 -9.75 -19.78 -13.04
CA CYS A 429 -9.42 -19.52 -11.64
C CYS A 429 -10.59 -18.91 -10.86
N PHE A 430 -11.31 -17.92 -11.41
CA PHE A 430 -12.49 -17.37 -10.74
C PHE A 430 -13.64 -18.37 -10.63
N THR A 431 -13.80 -19.29 -11.61
CA THR A 431 -14.79 -20.36 -11.50
C THR A 431 -14.42 -21.33 -10.39
N ALA A 432 -13.14 -21.72 -10.30
CA ALA A 432 -12.64 -22.56 -9.22
C ALA A 432 -12.89 -21.93 -7.83
N GLN A 433 -12.55 -20.64 -7.65
CA GLN A 433 -12.81 -19.90 -6.42
C GLN A 433 -14.31 -19.83 -6.09
N SER A 434 -15.14 -19.52 -7.08
CA SER A 434 -16.59 -19.41 -6.90
C SER A 434 -17.21 -20.76 -6.51
N LEU A 435 -16.72 -21.87 -7.09
CA LEU A 435 -17.15 -23.21 -6.74
C LEU A 435 -16.65 -23.65 -5.35
N ARG A 436 -15.41 -23.33 -4.96
CA ARG A 436 -14.90 -23.61 -3.61
C ARG A 436 -15.73 -22.90 -2.53
N ARG A 437 -16.18 -21.67 -2.80
CA ARG A 437 -17.10 -20.93 -1.91
C ARG A 437 -18.51 -21.55 -1.88
N ALA A 438 -19.06 -21.91 -3.03
CA ALA A 438 -20.43 -22.41 -3.13
C ALA A 438 -20.57 -23.89 -2.70
N LEU A 439 -19.51 -24.68 -2.85
CA LEU A 439 -19.45 -26.12 -2.55
C LEU A 439 -18.15 -26.44 -1.79
N PRO A 440 -18.03 -26.13 -0.48
CA PRO A 440 -16.79 -26.27 0.29
C PRO A 440 -16.25 -27.70 0.37
N ALA A 441 -17.12 -28.71 0.22
CA ALA A 441 -16.73 -30.11 0.18
C ALA A 441 -16.30 -30.61 -1.21
N ALA A 442 -16.51 -29.84 -2.30
CA ALA A 442 -16.18 -30.27 -3.65
C ALA A 442 -14.66 -30.31 -3.90
N SER A 443 -14.20 -31.34 -4.62
CA SER A 443 -12.82 -31.41 -5.10
C SER A 443 -12.72 -30.72 -6.45
N VAL A 444 -11.79 -29.76 -6.61
CA VAL A 444 -11.62 -29.01 -7.86
C VAL A 444 -10.21 -29.22 -8.40
N GLU A 445 -10.12 -29.57 -9.69
CA GLU A 445 -8.86 -29.69 -10.42
C GLU A 445 -8.87 -28.77 -11.66
N VAL A 446 -7.80 -27.99 -11.84
CA VAL A 446 -7.64 -27.07 -12.98
C VAL A 446 -6.55 -27.60 -13.89
N PHE A 447 -6.94 -27.94 -15.12
CA PHE A 447 -6.05 -28.40 -16.18
C PHE A 447 -5.59 -27.22 -17.04
N ASP A 448 -4.32 -27.17 -17.41
CA ASP A 448 -3.82 -26.18 -18.37
C ASP A 448 -2.89 -26.84 -19.39
N GLU A 449 -2.98 -26.40 -20.64
CA GLU A 449 -2.13 -26.94 -21.70
C GLU A 449 -0.66 -26.53 -21.57
N LEU A 450 -0.38 -25.47 -20.80
CA LEU A 450 0.96 -24.99 -20.51
C LEU A 450 1.42 -25.44 -19.12
N PRO A 451 2.74 -25.63 -18.91
CA PRO A 451 3.30 -25.79 -17.56
C PRO A 451 3.11 -24.54 -16.68
N ALA A 452 2.93 -23.37 -17.30
CA ALA A 452 2.75 -22.08 -16.64
C ALA A 452 1.28 -21.64 -16.71
N PRO A 453 0.63 -21.33 -15.57
CA PRO A 453 -0.78 -20.99 -15.49
C PRO A 453 -1.07 -19.52 -15.91
N TYR A 454 -2.33 -19.11 -15.68
CA TYR A 454 -2.85 -17.73 -15.74
C TYR A 454 -3.23 -17.21 -17.12
N GLY A 455 -3.02 -17.99 -18.18
CA GLY A 455 -3.49 -17.68 -19.53
C GLY A 455 -3.14 -16.24 -19.96
N LEU A 456 -4.16 -15.45 -20.32
CA LEU A 456 -3.97 -14.07 -20.76
C LEU A 456 -3.49 -13.10 -19.66
N VAL A 457 -3.58 -13.42 -18.36
CA VAL A 457 -2.92 -12.57 -17.34
C VAL A 457 -1.40 -12.60 -17.54
N ARG A 458 -0.86 -13.79 -17.85
CA ARG A 458 0.58 -13.96 -18.08
C ARG A 458 0.99 -13.63 -19.51
N TYR A 459 0.19 -14.02 -20.50
CA TYR A 459 0.57 -13.96 -21.93
C TYR A 459 -0.24 -12.97 -22.79
N GLY A 460 -1.20 -12.24 -22.19
CA GLY A 460 -2.08 -11.30 -22.88
C GLY A 460 -1.97 -9.88 -22.36
N VAL A 461 -2.06 -9.67 -21.04
CA VAL A 461 -1.85 -8.35 -20.41
C VAL A 461 -0.46 -7.84 -20.82
N ALA A 462 -0.40 -6.57 -21.23
CA ALA A 462 0.82 -5.97 -21.73
C ALA A 462 1.97 -6.06 -20.72
N ALA A 463 3.19 -6.24 -21.22
CA ALA A 463 4.35 -6.53 -20.39
C ALA A 463 4.76 -5.35 -19.49
N ASP A 464 4.34 -4.13 -19.80
CA ASP A 464 4.57 -2.94 -18.98
C ASP A 464 3.45 -2.69 -17.94
N HIS A 465 2.44 -3.56 -17.85
CA HIS A 465 1.30 -3.43 -16.93
C HIS A 465 1.35 -4.43 -15.76
N GLN A 466 2.41 -4.38 -14.96
CA GLN A 466 2.57 -5.30 -13.82
C GLN A 466 1.48 -5.13 -12.75
N GLY A 467 0.95 -3.92 -12.58
CA GLY A 467 -0.20 -3.67 -11.69
C GLY A 467 -1.42 -4.52 -12.03
N THR A 468 -1.76 -4.67 -13.31
CA THR A 468 -2.87 -5.53 -13.76
C THR A 468 -2.55 -7.02 -13.60
N LYS A 469 -1.29 -7.42 -13.77
CA LYS A 469 -0.84 -8.81 -13.61
C LYS A 469 -0.86 -9.28 -12.15
N SER A 470 -0.97 -8.36 -11.20
CA SER A 470 -0.97 -8.66 -9.76
C SER A 470 -2.12 -9.57 -9.30
N VAL A 471 -3.21 -9.69 -10.08
CA VAL A 471 -4.28 -10.67 -9.85
C VAL A 471 -3.77 -12.12 -9.82
N ALA A 472 -2.63 -12.41 -10.46
CA ALA A 472 -2.01 -13.74 -10.39
C ALA A 472 -1.71 -14.17 -8.96
N ARG A 473 -1.40 -13.23 -8.04
CA ARG A 473 -1.21 -13.52 -6.62
C ARG A 473 -2.48 -14.05 -5.94
N GLN A 474 -3.65 -13.65 -6.42
CA GLN A 474 -4.94 -14.20 -5.98
C GLN A 474 -5.07 -15.66 -6.39
N PHE A 475 -4.64 -15.96 -7.60
CA PHE A 475 -4.70 -17.30 -8.15
C PHE A 475 -3.62 -18.21 -7.59
N ASP A 476 -2.47 -17.68 -7.12
CA ASP A 476 -1.47 -18.49 -6.41
C ASP A 476 -2.11 -19.16 -5.17
N ARG A 477 -2.90 -18.41 -4.39
CA ARG A 477 -3.58 -18.92 -3.18
C ARG A 477 -4.56 -20.04 -3.45
N LEU A 478 -5.23 -19.99 -4.60
CA LEU A 478 -6.14 -21.04 -5.06
C LEU A 478 -5.44 -22.41 -5.04
N PHE A 479 -4.19 -22.44 -5.50
CA PHE A 479 -3.42 -23.66 -5.70
C PHE A 479 -2.51 -24.05 -4.52
N THR A 480 -2.21 -23.12 -3.61
CA THR A 480 -1.40 -23.40 -2.41
C THR A 480 -2.26 -23.62 -1.16
N VAL A 481 -3.23 -22.73 -0.90
CA VAL A 481 -3.98 -22.70 0.37
C VAL A 481 -5.40 -23.28 0.23
N GLU A 482 -6.09 -22.99 -0.88
CA GLU A 482 -7.53 -23.26 -1.01
C GLU A 482 -7.88 -24.70 -1.46
N GLY A 483 -6.87 -25.57 -1.57
CA GLY A 483 -7.03 -27.00 -1.85
C GLY A 483 -7.42 -27.34 -3.29
N VAL A 484 -7.21 -26.43 -4.26
CA VAL A 484 -7.43 -26.71 -5.68
C VAL A 484 -6.16 -27.25 -6.32
N ARG A 485 -6.28 -28.36 -7.07
CA ARG A 485 -5.12 -28.98 -7.71
C ARG A 485 -4.86 -28.35 -9.09
N PHE A 486 -3.66 -27.83 -9.31
CA PHE A 486 -3.19 -27.46 -10.65
C PHE A 486 -2.60 -28.66 -11.39
N ARG A 487 -2.97 -28.83 -12.66
CA ARG A 487 -2.46 -29.87 -13.58
C ARG A 487 -2.06 -29.23 -14.91
N GLY A 488 -0.88 -28.63 -14.92
CA GLY A 488 -0.28 -27.99 -16.09
C GLY A 488 0.35 -29.00 -17.05
N ASN A 489 0.65 -28.54 -18.26
CA ASN A 489 1.15 -29.36 -19.37
C ASN A 489 0.21 -30.53 -19.74
N VAL A 490 -1.10 -30.30 -19.69
CA VAL A 490 -2.14 -31.25 -20.08
C VAL A 490 -3.10 -30.60 -21.07
N ARG A 491 -3.01 -30.97 -22.35
CA ARG A 491 -3.91 -30.47 -23.40
C ARG A 491 -5.13 -31.37 -23.54
N VAL A 492 -6.26 -30.91 -22.99
CA VAL A 492 -7.56 -31.58 -23.18
C VAL A 492 -7.98 -31.50 -24.66
N GLY A 493 -8.43 -32.63 -25.21
CA GLY A 493 -8.66 -32.85 -26.64
C GLY A 493 -7.47 -33.51 -27.36
N THR A 494 -6.30 -33.60 -26.73
CA THR A 494 -5.11 -34.28 -27.28
C THR A 494 -4.56 -35.33 -26.32
N ASP A 495 -4.18 -34.92 -25.11
CA ASP A 495 -3.59 -35.81 -24.09
C ASP A 495 -4.66 -36.58 -23.31
N VAL A 496 -5.81 -35.93 -23.09
CA VAL A 496 -7.03 -36.51 -22.50
C VAL A 496 -8.22 -36.02 -23.30
N THR A 497 -9.10 -36.90 -23.74
CA THR A 497 -10.31 -36.51 -24.47
C THR A 497 -11.35 -35.90 -23.54
N LEU A 498 -12.24 -35.05 -24.09
CA LEU A 498 -13.34 -34.47 -23.31
C LEU A 498 -14.24 -35.57 -22.69
N ASP A 499 -14.48 -36.67 -23.42
CA ASP A 499 -15.29 -37.79 -22.95
C ASP A 499 -14.64 -38.53 -21.78
N GLU A 500 -13.31 -38.68 -21.77
CA GLU A 500 -12.59 -39.28 -20.64
C GLU A 500 -12.70 -38.39 -19.41
N LEU A 501 -12.55 -37.07 -19.58
CA LEU A 501 -12.71 -36.11 -18.49
C LEU A 501 -14.13 -36.14 -17.91
N ARG A 502 -15.16 -36.20 -18.77
CA ARG A 502 -16.57 -36.30 -18.33
C ARG A 502 -16.91 -37.60 -17.61
N ARG A 503 -16.18 -38.69 -17.85
CA ARG A 503 -16.34 -39.94 -17.08
C ARG A 503 -15.63 -39.89 -15.74
N ALA A 504 -14.54 -39.12 -15.65
CA ALA A 504 -13.69 -39.03 -14.48
C ALA A 504 -14.14 -37.96 -13.46
N TYR A 505 -14.98 -37.01 -13.86
CA TYR A 505 -15.47 -35.91 -13.01
C TYR A 505 -16.98 -35.78 -13.09
N ASP A 506 -17.62 -35.35 -12.00
CA ASP A 506 -19.08 -35.14 -11.95
C ASP A 506 -19.49 -33.90 -12.75
N ALA A 507 -18.61 -32.89 -12.81
CA ALA A 507 -18.77 -31.71 -13.65
C ALA A 507 -17.46 -31.31 -14.34
N VAL A 508 -17.57 -30.81 -15.58
CA VAL A 508 -16.47 -30.29 -16.39
C VAL A 508 -16.79 -28.88 -16.84
N VAL A 509 -15.90 -27.92 -16.59
CA VAL A 509 -16.01 -26.54 -17.05
C VAL A 509 -14.92 -26.25 -18.09
N LEU A 510 -15.32 -25.83 -19.28
CA LEU A 510 -14.41 -25.40 -20.34
C LEU A 510 -14.16 -23.89 -20.24
N ALA A 511 -12.97 -23.51 -19.80
CA ALA A 511 -12.53 -22.14 -19.54
C ALA A 511 -11.32 -21.75 -20.40
N THR A 512 -11.22 -22.30 -21.62
CA THR A 512 -10.05 -22.21 -22.51
C THR A 512 -9.82 -20.82 -23.11
N GLY A 513 -10.80 -19.91 -23.01
CA GLY A 513 -10.78 -18.63 -23.70
C GLY A 513 -10.76 -18.77 -25.23
N LEU A 514 -10.24 -17.74 -25.92
CA LEU A 514 -10.13 -17.68 -27.38
C LEU A 514 -8.70 -17.31 -27.78
N HIS A 515 -7.98 -18.25 -28.39
CA HIS A 515 -6.55 -18.11 -28.67
C HIS A 515 -6.25 -17.43 -30.02
N ALA A 516 -7.09 -17.65 -31.04
CA ALA A 516 -6.81 -17.16 -32.38
C ALA A 516 -7.17 -15.68 -32.55
N ASP A 517 -6.53 -15.02 -33.52
CA ASP A 517 -6.89 -13.67 -33.95
C ASP A 517 -8.04 -13.70 -34.96
N ALA A 518 -8.96 -12.73 -34.88
CA ALA A 518 -10.01 -12.57 -35.88
C ALA A 518 -9.41 -12.07 -37.21
N ALA A 519 -9.81 -12.70 -38.32
CA ALA A 519 -9.36 -12.27 -39.65
C ALA A 519 -9.87 -10.87 -40.01
N LEU A 520 -9.06 -10.10 -40.74
CA LEU A 520 -9.49 -8.82 -41.30
C LEU A 520 -10.35 -9.07 -42.55
N PRO A 521 -11.66 -8.74 -42.54
CA PRO A 521 -12.57 -9.17 -43.59
C PRO A 521 -12.55 -8.21 -44.79
N VAL A 522 -11.37 -8.01 -45.38
CA VAL A 522 -11.15 -7.14 -46.55
C VAL A 522 -10.27 -7.85 -47.58
N PRO A 523 -10.36 -7.50 -48.88
CA PRO A 523 -9.42 -7.99 -49.88
C PRO A 523 -7.96 -7.75 -49.45
N GLY A 524 -7.12 -8.78 -49.58
CA GLY A 524 -5.72 -8.73 -49.15
C GLY A 524 -5.49 -8.88 -47.63
N GLY A 525 -6.54 -9.07 -46.82
CA GLY A 525 -6.44 -9.25 -45.36
C GLY A 525 -5.71 -10.52 -44.90
N SER A 526 -5.26 -11.38 -45.84
CA SER A 526 -4.47 -12.58 -45.60
C SER A 526 -3.11 -12.57 -46.33
N LEU A 527 -2.67 -11.41 -46.85
CA LEU A 527 -1.35 -11.26 -47.47
C LEU A 527 -0.23 -11.54 -46.47
N GLU A 528 0.96 -11.91 -46.99
CA GLU A 528 2.17 -11.97 -46.16
C GLU A 528 2.39 -10.60 -45.50
N ARG A 529 2.79 -10.60 -44.21
CA ARG A 529 2.95 -9.41 -43.34
C ARG A 529 1.66 -8.77 -42.83
N VAL A 530 0.55 -9.50 -42.90
CA VAL A 530 -0.60 -9.26 -42.03
C VAL A 530 -0.44 -10.12 -40.77
N HIS A 531 -0.40 -9.48 -39.60
CA HIS A 531 -0.16 -10.11 -38.30
C HIS A 531 -1.35 -9.89 -37.38
N GLY A 532 -1.72 -10.91 -36.61
CA GLY A 532 -2.70 -10.78 -35.53
C GLY A 532 -2.11 -10.04 -34.32
N ALA A 533 -2.86 -9.10 -33.73
CA ALA A 533 -2.40 -8.38 -32.54
C ALA A 533 -2.24 -9.29 -31.32
N GLY A 534 -3.08 -10.31 -31.18
CA GLY A 534 -2.98 -11.36 -30.16
C GLY A 534 -1.67 -12.13 -30.27
N ARG A 535 -1.28 -12.53 -31.48
CA ARG A 535 0.04 -13.13 -31.74
C ARG A 535 1.20 -12.20 -31.36
N ILE A 536 1.17 -10.93 -31.78
CA ILE A 536 2.22 -9.95 -31.43
C ILE A 536 2.31 -9.79 -29.91
N THR A 537 1.17 -9.72 -29.23
CA THR A 537 1.09 -9.61 -27.77
C THR A 537 1.69 -10.83 -27.08
N ARG A 538 1.38 -12.04 -27.55
CA ARG A 538 1.96 -13.29 -27.02
C ARG A 538 3.48 -13.38 -27.24
N LEU A 539 3.98 -12.94 -28.40
CA LEU A 539 5.41 -12.83 -28.67
C LEU A 539 6.11 -11.89 -27.70
N LEU A 540 5.57 -10.67 -27.51
CA LEU A 540 6.10 -9.69 -26.56
C LEU A 540 6.02 -10.18 -25.11
N ASN A 541 5.06 -11.04 -24.79
CA ASN A 541 4.94 -11.68 -23.48
C ASN A 541 5.67 -13.03 -23.37
N GLY A 542 6.45 -13.45 -24.36
CA GLY A 542 7.27 -14.66 -24.29
C GLY A 542 6.48 -15.98 -24.24
N HIS A 543 5.33 -16.06 -24.91
CA HIS A 543 4.53 -17.29 -24.98
C HIS A 543 5.33 -18.44 -25.61
N PRO A 544 5.40 -19.63 -24.98
CA PRO A 544 6.34 -20.70 -25.37
C PRO A 544 6.02 -21.38 -26.71
N ASP A 545 4.77 -21.27 -27.16
CA ASP A 545 4.34 -21.80 -28.47
C ASP A 545 4.44 -20.77 -29.59
N GLU A 546 4.75 -19.51 -29.27
CA GLU A 546 5.06 -18.53 -30.29
C GLU A 546 6.51 -18.73 -30.71
N GLY A 547 6.73 -18.98 -32.00
CA GLY A 547 8.07 -19.08 -32.56
C GLY A 547 8.82 -17.74 -32.54
N THR A 548 9.86 -17.61 -33.36
CA THR A 548 10.63 -16.37 -33.42
C THR A 548 9.78 -15.18 -33.90
N ALA A 549 9.88 -14.04 -33.22
CA ALA A 549 9.22 -12.81 -33.63
C ALA A 549 9.68 -12.36 -35.04
N PRO A 550 8.76 -11.89 -35.90
CA PRO A 550 9.11 -11.31 -37.19
C PRO A 550 9.84 -9.98 -37.00
N ALA A 551 10.55 -9.54 -38.05
CA ALA A 551 11.06 -8.18 -38.12
C ALA A 551 10.05 -7.33 -38.89
N LEU A 552 9.46 -6.33 -38.23
CA LEU A 552 8.55 -5.38 -38.86
C LEU A 552 9.34 -4.34 -39.67
N GLY A 553 8.69 -3.77 -40.69
CA GLY A 553 9.22 -2.68 -41.49
C GLY A 553 9.24 -1.33 -40.77
N ALA A 554 9.47 -0.27 -41.53
CA ALA A 554 9.57 1.09 -41.01
C ALA A 554 8.20 1.72 -40.73
N THR A 555 7.18 1.33 -41.48
CA THR A 555 5.83 1.90 -41.38
C THR A 555 4.79 0.80 -41.15
N VAL A 556 4.10 0.83 -40.01
CA VAL A 556 3.18 -0.23 -39.59
C VAL A 556 1.77 0.33 -39.46
N ALA A 557 0.76 -0.34 -40.04
CA ALA A 557 -0.64 -0.05 -39.76
C ALA A 557 -1.16 -0.94 -38.62
N VAL A 558 -1.70 -0.35 -37.57
CA VAL A 558 -2.41 -1.05 -36.48
C VAL A 558 -3.91 -0.77 -36.63
N ILE A 559 -4.69 -1.81 -36.91
CA ILE A 559 -6.13 -1.72 -37.17
C ILE A 559 -6.91 -1.94 -35.89
N GLY A 560 -7.50 -0.87 -35.37
CA GLY A 560 -8.33 -0.85 -34.16
C GLY A 560 -7.97 0.32 -33.24
N HIS A 561 -8.95 0.74 -32.45
CA HIS A 561 -8.77 1.65 -31.32
C HIS A 561 -9.28 1.00 -30.02
N GLY A 562 -9.12 -0.32 -29.90
CA GLY A 562 -9.32 -1.01 -28.61
C GLY A 562 -8.02 -1.06 -27.82
N ASN A 563 -8.10 -1.45 -26.55
CA ASN A 563 -6.94 -1.46 -25.66
C ASN A 563 -5.77 -2.30 -26.20
N VAL A 564 -6.03 -3.47 -26.79
CA VAL A 564 -4.97 -4.29 -27.42
C VAL A 564 -4.23 -3.54 -28.53
N ALA A 565 -4.92 -2.72 -29.32
CA ALA A 565 -4.28 -1.92 -30.37
C ALA A 565 -3.35 -0.87 -29.77
N LEU A 566 -3.79 -0.23 -28.67
CA LEU A 566 -3.00 0.76 -27.95
C LEU A 566 -1.81 0.15 -27.22
N ASP A 567 -1.98 -1.02 -26.60
CA ASP A 567 -0.89 -1.77 -25.97
C ASP A 567 0.19 -2.13 -26.98
N VAL A 568 -0.20 -2.67 -28.14
CA VAL A 568 0.75 -2.98 -29.21
C VAL A 568 1.48 -1.72 -29.68
N ALA A 569 0.76 -0.63 -29.96
CA ALA A 569 1.39 0.61 -30.38
C ALA A 569 2.34 1.18 -29.31
N ARG A 570 1.94 1.13 -28.03
CA ARG A 570 2.75 1.62 -26.90
C ARG A 570 4.02 0.79 -26.74
N LEU A 571 3.91 -0.53 -26.68
CA LEU A 571 5.06 -1.42 -26.52
C LEU A 571 6.03 -1.30 -27.71
N LEU A 572 5.52 -1.23 -28.94
CA LEU A 572 6.36 -1.04 -30.14
C LEU A 572 7.03 0.34 -30.20
N SER A 573 6.51 1.32 -29.46
CA SER A 573 7.05 2.67 -29.45
C SER A 573 8.02 2.94 -28.29
N ARG A 574 7.97 2.16 -27.20
CA ARG A 574 8.89 2.29 -26.05
C ARG A 574 10.32 1.88 -26.42
N ASP A 575 11.29 2.54 -25.79
CA ASP A 575 12.70 2.13 -25.76
C ASP A 575 12.99 1.27 -24.51
N ALA A 576 14.26 0.89 -24.33
CA ALA A 576 14.66 0.02 -23.22
C ALA A 576 14.45 0.66 -21.85
N GLU A 577 14.63 1.99 -21.72
CA GLU A 577 14.43 2.71 -20.46
C GLU A 577 12.94 2.75 -20.08
N GLY A 578 12.06 2.96 -21.06
CA GLY A 578 10.62 2.89 -20.87
C GLY A 578 10.07 1.50 -20.52
N LEU A 579 10.91 0.45 -20.48
CA LEU A 579 10.54 -0.93 -20.18
C LEU A 579 11.16 -1.45 -18.87
N VAL A 580 11.83 -0.58 -18.10
CA VAL A 580 12.30 -0.93 -16.75
C VAL A 580 11.13 -1.36 -15.87
N GLY A 581 11.30 -2.44 -15.13
CA GLY A 581 10.28 -3.07 -14.30
C GLY A 581 9.27 -3.95 -15.06
N SER A 582 9.41 -4.10 -16.38
CA SER A 582 8.54 -4.99 -17.18
C SER A 582 8.99 -6.45 -17.16
N ASP A 583 8.14 -7.34 -17.68
CA ASP A 583 8.43 -8.75 -17.96
C ASP A 583 8.47 -9.05 -19.47
N ILE A 584 8.82 -8.04 -20.28
CA ILE A 584 8.80 -8.13 -21.74
C ILE A 584 9.86 -9.11 -22.25
N ALA A 585 9.53 -9.86 -23.30
CA ALA A 585 10.51 -10.67 -24.01
C ALA A 585 11.41 -9.75 -24.87
N ASP A 586 12.57 -9.36 -24.32
CA ASP A 586 13.47 -8.37 -24.93
C ASP A 586 13.84 -8.74 -26.39
N ASP A 587 14.15 -10.01 -26.68
CA ASP A 587 14.47 -10.46 -28.04
C ASP A 587 13.32 -10.26 -29.04
N ALA A 588 12.07 -10.48 -28.59
CA ALA A 588 10.89 -10.27 -29.41
C ALA A 588 10.64 -8.78 -29.62
N HIS A 589 10.75 -7.97 -28.55
CA HIS A 589 10.59 -6.53 -28.62
C HIS A 589 11.61 -5.89 -29.57
N VAL A 590 12.90 -6.22 -29.42
CA VAL A 590 13.96 -5.70 -30.29
C VAL A 590 13.69 -6.02 -31.76
N ARG A 591 13.25 -7.24 -32.08
CA ARG A 591 12.94 -7.65 -33.45
C ARG A 591 11.75 -6.88 -34.04
N LEU A 592 10.70 -6.69 -33.23
CA LEU A 592 9.48 -6.02 -33.66
C LEU A 592 9.64 -4.49 -33.76
N ALA A 593 10.33 -3.86 -32.80
CA ALA A 593 10.32 -2.41 -32.63
C ALA A 593 11.49 -1.68 -33.33
N ARG A 594 12.67 -2.29 -33.47
CA ARG A 594 13.92 -1.58 -33.90
C ARG A 594 13.80 -0.80 -35.22
N GLY A 595 13.00 -1.30 -36.15
CA GLY A 595 12.86 -0.77 -37.51
C GLY A 595 11.83 0.33 -37.63
N ILE A 596 10.90 0.43 -36.68
CA ILE A 596 9.70 1.25 -36.81
C ILE A 596 10.06 2.74 -36.71
N ARG A 597 9.48 3.53 -37.61
CA ARG A 597 9.58 4.99 -37.67
C ARG A 597 8.20 5.65 -37.71
N ALA A 598 7.20 4.96 -38.24
CA ALA A 598 5.82 5.42 -38.24
C ALA A 598 4.82 4.30 -37.91
N ILE A 599 3.81 4.63 -37.11
CA ILE A 599 2.66 3.75 -36.82
C ILE A 599 1.37 4.48 -37.20
N HIS A 600 0.57 3.88 -38.08
CA HIS A 600 -0.79 4.33 -38.37
C HIS A 600 -1.78 3.59 -37.47
N LEU A 601 -2.37 4.28 -36.49
CA LEU A 601 -3.42 3.75 -35.60
C LEU A 601 -4.80 4.05 -36.18
N ILE A 602 -5.43 3.05 -36.80
CA ILE A 602 -6.60 3.23 -37.66
C ILE A 602 -7.85 2.70 -36.97
N GLY A 603 -8.85 3.57 -36.76
CA GLY A 603 -10.12 3.20 -36.17
C GLY A 603 -11.31 3.77 -36.92
N ARG A 604 -12.32 2.91 -37.14
CA ARG A 604 -13.56 3.25 -37.85
C ARG A 604 -14.51 4.17 -37.08
N SER A 605 -14.30 4.33 -35.77
CA SER A 605 -15.15 5.16 -34.92
C SER A 605 -14.65 6.61 -34.89
N PRO A 606 -15.54 7.60 -34.82
CA PRO A 606 -15.16 8.94 -34.40
C PRO A 606 -14.68 8.93 -32.93
N VAL A 607 -13.98 9.99 -32.53
CA VAL A 607 -13.34 10.11 -31.18
C VAL A 607 -14.32 9.80 -30.04
N ALA A 608 -15.51 10.42 -30.06
CA ALA A 608 -16.51 10.28 -28.99
C ALA A 608 -17.03 8.84 -28.79
N SER A 609 -16.98 7.99 -29.82
CA SER A 609 -17.44 6.59 -29.76
C SER A 609 -16.32 5.59 -30.00
N ALA A 610 -15.06 6.02 -29.87
CA ALA A 610 -13.92 5.13 -29.93
C ALA A 610 -13.86 4.23 -28.68
N LYS A 611 -13.29 3.04 -28.84
CA LYS A 611 -13.31 1.99 -27.80
C LYS A 611 -12.12 2.03 -26.85
N PHE A 612 -11.22 3.00 -27.02
CA PHE A 612 -10.04 3.11 -26.18
C PHE A 612 -10.40 3.61 -24.80
N ASP A 613 -9.58 3.24 -23.83
CA ASP A 613 -9.52 3.91 -22.55
C ASP A 613 -8.77 5.26 -22.69
N PRO A 614 -9.34 6.40 -22.28
CA PRO A 614 -8.67 7.70 -22.28
C PRO A 614 -7.30 7.72 -21.59
N VAL A 615 -7.11 6.88 -20.57
CA VAL A 615 -5.85 6.77 -19.83
C VAL A 615 -4.72 6.28 -20.74
N MET A 616 -4.96 5.24 -21.55
CA MET A 616 -3.95 4.67 -22.44
C MET A 616 -3.51 5.64 -23.55
N VAL A 617 -4.41 6.53 -23.97
CA VAL A 617 -4.09 7.59 -24.94
C VAL A 617 -3.17 8.63 -24.28
N ARG A 618 -3.43 9.00 -23.03
CA ARG A 618 -2.55 9.91 -22.25
C ARG A 618 -1.18 9.29 -21.98
N GLU A 619 -1.10 7.99 -21.69
CA GLU A 619 0.16 7.28 -21.56
C GLU A 619 1.01 7.38 -22.83
N LEU A 620 0.40 7.14 -23.99
CA LEU A 620 1.05 7.30 -25.29
C LEU A 620 1.49 8.75 -25.52
N ALA A 621 0.63 9.72 -25.17
CA ALA A 621 0.92 11.15 -25.30
C ALA A 621 2.11 11.60 -24.44
N GLY A 622 2.37 10.93 -23.31
CA GLY A 622 3.47 11.26 -22.40
C GLY A 622 4.81 10.63 -22.77
N LEU A 623 4.88 9.80 -23.82
CA LEU A 623 6.12 9.11 -24.18
C LEU A 623 7.12 10.08 -24.86
N PRO A 624 8.39 10.11 -24.41
CA PRO A 624 9.39 11.00 -24.99
C PRO A 624 9.77 10.58 -26.41
N GLY A 625 10.01 11.58 -27.26
CA GLY A 625 10.47 11.36 -28.64
C GLY A 625 9.40 10.86 -29.61
N ILE A 626 8.12 10.86 -29.23
CA ILE A 626 7.01 10.44 -30.09
C ILE A 626 6.21 11.63 -30.57
N ARG A 627 6.18 11.84 -31.90
CA ARG A 627 5.31 12.83 -32.51
C ARG A 627 3.94 12.24 -32.81
N HIS A 628 2.88 12.88 -32.35
CA HIS A 628 1.51 12.50 -32.68
C HIS A 628 0.92 13.37 -33.80
N VAL A 629 0.22 12.75 -34.74
CA VAL A 629 -0.56 13.42 -35.79
C VAL A 629 -1.96 12.85 -35.76
N VAL A 630 -2.99 13.71 -35.77
CA VAL A 630 -4.38 13.29 -35.65
C VAL A 630 -5.16 13.63 -36.92
N HIS A 631 -5.82 12.63 -37.49
CA HIS A 631 -6.63 12.70 -38.69
C HIS A 631 -8.09 12.32 -38.37
N GLY A 632 -9.05 13.01 -38.99
CA GLY A 632 -10.48 12.67 -38.88
C GLY A 632 -11.13 12.94 -37.51
N ALA A 633 -10.47 13.70 -36.62
CA ALA A 633 -11.01 14.07 -35.31
C ALA A 633 -12.07 15.19 -35.35
N GLY A 634 -12.10 16.00 -36.42
CA GLY A 634 -12.99 17.16 -36.53
C GLY A 634 -12.69 18.24 -35.49
N ASP A 635 -13.66 19.15 -35.28
CA ASP A 635 -13.58 20.15 -34.21
C ASP A 635 -13.77 19.48 -32.85
N LEU A 636 -12.73 19.49 -32.02
CA LEU A 636 -12.78 18.98 -30.66
C LEU A 636 -13.49 20.01 -29.75
N PRO A 637 -14.59 19.67 -29.07
CA PRO A 637 -15.28 20.59 -28.15
C PRO A 637 -14.37 21.04 -27.00
N GLY A 638 -14.74 22.13 -26.30
CA GLY A 638 -13.95 22.72 -25.21
C GLY A 638 -13.71 21.78 -24.02
N ASP A 639 -12.69 22.09 -23.23
CA ASP A 639 -12.13 21.27 -22.13
C ASP A 639 -13.16 20.81 -21.08
N GLY A 640 -12.94 19.61 -20.53
CA GLY A 640 -13.70 19.04 -19.41
C GLY A 640 -15.08 18.48 -19.76
N LYS A 641 -15.37 18.22 -21.03
CA LYS A 641 -16.69 17.73 -21.50
C LYS A 641 -16.75 16.24 -21.80
N ASP A 642 -15.66 15.65 -22.26
CA ASP A 642 -15.58 14.23 -22.64
C ASP A 642 -14.13 13.76 -22.51
N ALA A 643 -13.89 12.80 -21.60
CA ALA A 643 -12.56 12.28 -21.32
C ALA A 643 -11.83 11.73 -22.55
N ARG A 644 -12.54 11.17 -23.55
CA ARG A 644 -11.91 10.68 -24.79
C ARG A 644 -11.44 11.84 -25.66
N VAL A 645 -12.26 12.89 -25.76
CA VAL A 645 -11.92 14.11 -26.50
C VAL A 645 -10.72 14.79 -25.84
N ASP A 646 -10.74 14.91 -24.51
CA ASP A 646 -9.68 15.55 -23.75
C ASP A 646 -8.35 14.76 -23.87
N ALA A 647 -8.40 13.43 -23.85
CA ALA A 647 -7.24 12.59 -24.10
C ALA A 647 -6.68 12.78 -25.52
N VAL A 648 -7.52 12.86 -26.55
CA VAL A 648 -7.05 13.16 -27.92
C VAL A 648 -6.47 14.57 -28.03
N ARG A 649 -7.03 15.55 -27.29
CA ARG A 649 -6.46 16.91 -27.24
C ARG A 649 -5.05 16.92 -26.66
N SER A 650 -4.81 16.12 -25.61
CA SER A 650 -3.47 16.02 -25.01
C SER A 650 -2.39 15.58 -26.02
N LEU A 651 -2.73 14.74 -27.01
CA LEU A 651 -1.81 14.35 -28.08
C LEU A 651 -1.34 15.55 -28.94
N LEU A 652 -2.17 16.59 -29.06
CA LEU A 652 -1.88 17.79 -29.85
C LEU A 652 -1.08 18.84 -29.06
N GLU A 653 -1.11 18.76 -27.73
CA GLU A 653 -0.51 19.73 -26.82
C GLU A 653 0.91 19.31 -26.36
N THR A 654 1.25 18.03 -26.44
CA THR A 654 2.58 17.54 -26.06
C THR A 654 3.67 17.98 -27.05
N ASP A 655 4.73 18.61 -26.54
CA ASP A 655 6.00 18.76 -27.26
C ASP A 655 6.88 17.51 -27.06
N PRO A 656 7.20 16.75 -28.13
CA PRO A 656 7.94 15.50 -28.00
C PRO A 656 9.43 15.65 -27.66
N GLY A 657 10.00 16.87 -27.69
CA GLY A 657 11.42 17.11 -27.41
C GLY A 657 12.37 16.52 -28.47
N GLY A 658 11.85 16.10 -29.62
CA GLY A 658 12.55 15.43 -30.73
C GLY A 658 11.66 14.37 -31.41
N GLU A 659 11.89 14.03 -32.68
CA GLU A 659 11.09 13.02 -33.41
C GLU A 659 11.90 11.74 -33.65
N ARG A 660 11.73 10.74 -32.76
CA ARG A 660 12.26 9.37 -32.93
C ARG A 660 11.29 8.49 -33.71
N LEU A 661 9.99 8.62 -33.40
CA LEU A 661 8.90 7.85 -33.98
C LEU A 661 7.68 8.75 -34.16
N ARG A 662 6.89 8.50 -35.21
CA ARG A 662 5.62 9.18 -35.45
C ARG A 662 4.43 8.24 -35.29
N ILE A 663 3.39 8.66 -34.57
CA ILE A 663 2.11 7.95 -34.50
C ILE A 663 1.04 8.80 -35.19
N GLU A 664 0.44 8.24 -36.23
CA GLU A 664 -0.67 8.85 -36.97
C GLU A 664 -1.99 8.20 -36.57
N TRP A 665 -2.86 8.97 -35.91
CA TRP A 665 -4.16 8.53 -35.43
C TRP A 665 -5.23 8.82 -36.48
N TRP A 666 -5.94 7.80 -36.94
CA TRP A 666 -7.00 7.93 -37.95
C TRP A 666 -8.35 7.59 -37.33
N PHE A 667 -9.16 8.61 -37.04
CA PHE A 667 -10.52 8.47 -36.51
C PHE A 667 -11.56 8.50 -37.63
N GLY A 668 -12.62 7.69 -37.51
CA GLY A 668 -13.67 7.60 -38.53
C GLY A 668 -13.21 6.95 -39.84
N HIS A 669 -12.09 6.22 -39.85
CA HIS A 669 -11.52 5.58 -41.04
C HIS A 669 -11.60 4.05 -40.94
N ALA A 670 -12.22 3.40 -41.92
CA ALA A 670 -12.37 1.95 -41.98
C ALA A 670 -11.44 1.33 -43.04
N PRO A 671 -10.80 0.18 -42.76
CA PRO A 671 -10.01 -0.53 -43.76
C PRO A 671 -10.90 -1.01 -44.91
N VAL A 672 -10.45 -0.81 -46.15
CA VAL A 672 -11.14 -1.22 -47.38
C VAL A 672 -10.45 -2.42 -48.03
N ARG A 673 -9.12 -2.38 -48.12
CA ARG A 673 -8.28 -3.45 -48.69
C ARG A 673 -6.83 -3.27 -48.31
N VAL A 674 -6.09 -4.37 -48.33
CA VAL A 674 -4.61 -4.39 -48.24
C VAL A 674 -4.06 -4.67 -49.63
N GLU A 675 -3.11 -3.85 -50.07
CA GLU A 675 -2.55 -3.91 -51.42
C GLU A 675 -1.11 -4.46 -51.42
N GLY A 676 -0.82 -5.30 -52.40
CA GLY A 676 0.50 -5.83 -52.68
C GLY A 676 0.44 -7.10 -53.54
N PRO A 677 1.47 -7.39 -54.34
CA PRO A 677 1.48 -8.54 -55.23
C PRO A 677 1.54 -9.87 -54.45
N ASP A 678 2.41 -9.94 -53.44
CA ASP A 678 2.64 -11.13 -52.60
C ASP A 678 2.62 -10.82 -51.10
N ARG A 679 3.02 -9.60 -50.72
CA ARG A 679 3.09 -9.10 -49.34
C ARG A 679 2.55 -7.67 -49.26
N VAL A 680 2.22 -7.22 -48.05
CA VAL A 680 1.77 -5.84 -47.79
C VAL A 680 2.73 -4.80 -48.40
N THR A 681 2.15 -3.83 -49.12
CA THR A 681 2.83 -2.61 -49.60
C THR A 681 2.03 -1.33 -49.34
N ALA A 682 0.70 -1.44 -49.20
CA ALA A 682 -0.16 -0.34 -48.78
C ALA A 682 -1.44 -0.86 -48.09
N MET A 683 -2.06 0.01 -47.31
CA MET A 683 -3.38 -0.17 -46.70
C MET A 683 -4.29 0.94 -47.20
N VAL A 684 -5.44 0.58 -47.77
CA VAL A 684 -6.44 1.56 -48.20
C VAL A 684 -7.51 1.66 -47.13
N VAL A 685 -7.75 2.89 -46.67
CA VAL A 685 -8.79 3.22 -45.68
C VAL A 685 -9.80 4.19 -46.28
N ALA A 686 -11.07 4.06 -45.92
CA ALA A 686 -12.12 4.99 -46.29
C ALA A 686 -12.54 5.82 -45.07
N GLY A 687 -12.53 7.13 -45.21
CA GLY A 687 -13.03 8.08 -44.22
C GLY A 687 -14.03 9.08 -44.81
N PRO A 688 -14.37 10.14 -44.07
CA PRO A 688 -15.35 11.15 -44.50
C PRO A 688 -15.00 11.85 -45.83
N GLU A 689 -13.70 11.97 -46.13
CA GLU A 689 -13.19 12.66 -47.32
C GLU A 689 -12.92 11.71 -48.51
N GLY A 690 -13.15 10.41 -48.35
CA GLY A 690 -12.94 9.39 -49.39
C GLY A 690 -11.91 8.32 -49.01
N GLU A 691 -11.42 7.60 -50.02
CA GLU A 691 -10.36 6.60 -49.84
C GLU A 691 -8.97 7.24 -49.80
N VAL A 692 -8.15 6.80 -48.84
CA VAL A 692 -6.75 7.18 -48.68
C VAL A 692 -5.90 5.91 -48.74
N SER A 693 -4.89 5.91 -49.60
CA SER A 693 -3.88 4.83 -49.65
C SER A 693 -2.70 5.20 -48.77
N LEU A 694 -2.43 4.37 -47.76
CA LEU A 694 -1.35 4.53 -46.80
C LEU A 694 -0.22 3.55 -47.15
N PRO A 695 0.97 4.02 -47.55
CA PRO A 695 2.13 3.16 -47.75
C PRO A 695 2.55 2.52 -46.42
N VAL A 696 2.51 1.20 -46.32
CA VAL A 696 2.83 0.46 -45.09
C VAL A 696 3.57 -0.83 -45.43
N ASP A 697 4.48 -1.25 -44.56
CA ASP A 697 5.27 -2.47 -44.70
C ASP A 697 4.59 -3.69 -44.08
N ASP A 698 3.82 -3.45 -43.01
CA ASP A 698 3.16 -4.48 -42.19
C ASP A 698 1.80 -3.97 -41.69
N VAL A 699 0.86 -4.89 -41.52
CA VAL A 699 -0.47 -4.62 -40.94
C VAL A 699 -0.62 -5.48 -39.70
N ILE A 700 -0.97 -4.88 -38.56
CA ILE A 700 -1.34 -5.57 -37.32
C ILE A 700 -2.84 -5.43 -37.10
N THR A 701 -3.55 -6.54 -37.01
CA THR A 701 -5.02 -6.57 -36.90
C THR A 701 -5.45 -6.75 -35.44
N ALA A 702 -5.93 -5.67 -34.81
CA ALA A 702 -6.48 -5.67 -33.46
C ALA A 702 -8.02 -5.57 -33.49
N VAL A 703 -8.65 -6.42 -34.30
CA VAL A 703 -10.10 -6.39 -34.58
C VAL A 703 -10.92 -7.41 -33.77
N GLY A 704 -10.26 -8.20 -32.92
CA GLY A 704 -10.86 -9.18 -32.01
C GLY A 704 -10.14 -10.53 -32.03
N PHE A 705 -10.60 -11.45 -31.19
CA PHE A 705 -10.13 -12.84 -31.12
C PHE A 705 -11.20 -13.80 -31.64
N ALA A 706 -10.80 -15.03 -31.97
CA ALA A 706 -11.64 -16.08 -32.50
C ALA A 706 -11.28 -17.45 -31.91
N ALA A 707 -12.15 -18.44 -32.13
CA ALA A 707 -11.86 -19.83 -31.82
C ALA A 707 -10.66 -20.32 -32.64
N ALA A 708 -9.77 -21.10 -32.03
CA ALA A 708 -8.72 -21.77 -32.76
C ALA A 708 -9.25 -23.10 -33.37
N PRO A 709 -8.67 -23.59 -34.47
CA PRO A 709 -8.94 -24.96 -34.92
C PRO A 709 -8.72 -25.97 -33.78
N GLY A 710 -9.69 -26.86 -33.56
CA GLY A 710 -9.65 -27.82 -32.45
C GLY A 710 -10.20 -27.31 -31.12
N THR A 711 -10.86 -26.14 -31.09
CA THR A 711 -11.66 -25.72 -29.94
C THR A 711 -12.74 -26.78 -29.64
N LEU A 712 -12.85 -27.19 -28.38
CA LEU A 712 -13.66 -28.35 -27.96
C LEU A 712 -15.17 -28.17 -28.20
N VAL A 713 -15.64 -26.93 -28.12
CA VAL A 713 -17.04 -26.55 -28.28
C VAL A 713 -17.14 -25.22 -29.01
N GLU A 714 -18.24 -25.00 -29.73
CA GLU A 714 -18.47 -23.72 -30.40
C GLU A 714 -18.62 -22.58 -29.37
N PRO A 715 -17.92 -21.44 -29.53
CA PRO A 715 -18.06 -20.32 -28.61
C PRO A 715 -19.46 -19.70 -28.65
N GLY A 716 -19.96 -19.21 -27.51
CA GLY A 716 -21.26 -18.53 -27.45
C GLY A 716 -22.46 -19.45 -27.67
N THR A 717 -22.32 -20.74 -27.33
CA THR A 717 -23.34 -21.76 -27.53
C THR A 717 -24.53 -21.63 -26.59
N THR A 718 -24.30 -21.29 -25.31
CA THR A 718 -25.36 -21.10 -24.32
C THR A 718 -25.12 -19.90 -23.42
N ASP A 719 -26.18 -19.11 -23.22
CA ASP A 719 -26.11 -17.87 -22.42
C ASP A 719 -25.90 -18.16 -20.93
N ASP A 720 -26.45 -19.26 -20.39
CA ASP A 720 -26.28 -19.69 -18.99
C ASP A 720 -24.99 -20.49 -18.75
N GLY A 721 -24.24 -20.80 -19.82
CA GLY A 721 -22.99 -21.54 -19.78
C GLY A 721 -23.16 -23.06 -19.65
N ARG A 722 -24.38 -23.59 -19.50
CA ARG A 722 -24.65 -25.03 -19.47
C ARG A 722 -24.72 -25.56 -20.90
N ILE A 723 -23.85 -26.49 -21.29
CA ILE A 723 -23.98 -27.19 -22.58
C ILE A 723 -24.95 -28.36 -22.43
N GLU A 724 -24.71 -29.17 -21.40
CA GLU A 724 -25.52 -30.33 -20.99
C GLU A 724 -25.22 -30.65 -19.52
N PRO A 725 -26.01 -31.50 -18.83
CA PRO A 725 -25.74 -31.84 -17.43
C PRO A 725 -24.29 -32.29 -17.20
N GLY A 726 -23.60 -31.61 -16.29
CA GLY A 726 -22.19 -31.89 -15.99
C GLY A 726 -21.17 -31.33 -16.98
N LEU A 727 -21.56 -30.56 -18.01
CA LEU A 727 -20.64 -29.90 -18.95
C LEU A 727 -21.00 -28.42 -19.15
N TYR A 728 -20.03 -27.56 -18.89
CA TYR A 728 -20.22 -26.11 -18.83
C TYR A 728 -19.13 -25.35 -19.59
N THR A 729 -19.38 -24.08 -19.91
CA THR A 729 -18.40 -23.15 -20.50
C THR A 729 -18.30 -21.87 -19.68
N ALA A 730 -17.10 -21.28 -19.67
CA ALA A 730 -16.81 -20.05 -18.94
C ALA A 730 -16.02 -19.05 -19.79
N GLY A 731 -16.09 -17.79 -19.40
CA GLY A 731 -15.24 -16.72 -19.91
C GLY A 731 -15.44 -16.39 -21.38
N TRP A 732 -14.35 -16.09 -22.09
CA TRP A 732 -14.42 -15.75 -23.52
C TRP A 732 -14.92 -16.89 -24.42
N LEU A 733 -14.80 -18.15 -23.98
CA LEU A 733 -15.40 -19.26 -24.70
C LEU A 733 -16.94 -19.17 -24.63
N ARG A 734 -17.50 -18.77 -23.50
CA ARG A 734 -18.94 -18.56 -23.31
C ARG A 734 -19.43 -17.25 -23.92
N ARG A 735 -18.76 -16.12 -23.68
CA ARG A 735 -19.29 -14.77 -23.96
C ARG A 735 -18.69 -14.10 -25.20
N GLY A 736 -17.75 -14.77 -25.87
CA GLY A 736 -16.92 -14.18 -26.91
C GLY A 736 -15.78 -13.31 -26.36
N PRO A 737 -14.95 -12.74 -27.24
CA PRO A 737 -13.67 -12.10 -26.89
C PRO A 737 -13.85 -10.67 -26.37
N ARG A 738 -14.74 -10.50 -25.40
CA ARG A 738 -15.08 -9.21 -24.81
C ARG A 738 -15.13 -9.34 -23.30
N GLY A 739 -14.84 -8.21 -22.68
CA GLY A 739 -14.85 -8.08 -21.24
C GLY A 739 -13.46 -8.23 -20.64
N THR A 740 -13.25 -7.43 -19.61
CA THR A 740 -12.03 -7.30 -18.82
C THR A 740 -11.91 -8.46 -17.83
N ILE A 741 -10.84 -8.48 -17.03
CA ILE A 741 -10.67 -9.42 -15.90
C ILE A 741 -11.88 -9.38 -14.93
N PRO A 742 -12.40 -8.21 -14.47
CA PRO A 742 -13.60 -8.14 -13.63
C PRO A 742 -14.80 -8.83 -14.24
N ASP A 743 -15.02 -8.63 -15.54
CA ASP A 743 -16.16 -9.23 -16.24
C ASP A 743 -16.11 -10.75 -16.17
N GLN A 744 -14.92 -11.37 -16.16
CA GLN A 744 -14.77 -12.83 -16.03
C GLN A 744 -15.17 -13.34 -14.65
N ARG A 745 -14.97 -12.54 -13.61
CA ARG A 745 -15.36 -12.89 -12.24
C ARG A 745 -16.88 -12.91 -12.07
N VAL A 746 -17.57 -11.90 -12.63
CA VAL A 746 -19.05 -11.86 -12.62
C VAL A 746 -19.63 -13.07 -13.34
N ASP A 747 -19.07 -13.40 -14.51
CA ASP A 747 -19.45 -14.58 -15.30
C ASP A 747 -19.24 -15.89 -14.52
N ALA A 748 -18.10 -16.03 -13.85
CA ALA A 748 -17.76 -17.21 -13.05
C ALA A 748 -18.71 -17.43 -11.86
N ARG A 749 -19.14 -16.37 -11.17
CA ARG A 749 -20.13 -16.47 -10.09
C ARG A 749 -21.49 -16.93 -10.60
N ALA A 750 -21.96 -16.36 -11.71
CA ALA A 750 -23.20 -16.79 -12.34
C ALA A 750 -23.15 -18.28 -12.71
N LEU A 751 -22.02 -18.72 -13.28
CA LEU A 751 -21.82 -20.12 -13.64
C LEU A 751 -21.76 -21.06 -12.41
N ALA A 752 -21.08 -20.65 -11.34
CA ALA A 752 -21.01 -21.45 -10.12
C ALA A 752 -22.41 -21.68 -9.52
N ARG A 753 -23.30 -20.67 -9.53
CA ARG A 753 -24.71 -20.82 -9.12
C ARG A 753 -25.43 -21.88 -9.97
N THR A 754 -25.27 -21.81 -11.30
CA THR A 754 -25.84 -22.82 -12.22
C THR A 754 -25.36 -24.24 -11.89
N ILE A 755 -24.07 -24.41 -11.60
CA ILE A 755 -23.50 -25.72 -11.23
C ILE A 755 -24.04 -26.19 -9.87
N THR A 756 -24.13 -25.31 -8.88
CA THR A 756 -24.70 -25.62 -7.56
C THR A 756 -26.16 -26.04 -7.65
N ASP A 757 -26.97 -25.36 -8.49
CA ASP A 757 -28.37 -25.73 -8.72
C ASP A 757 -28.49 -27.12 -9.37
N ASP A 758 -27.56 -27.45 -10.28
CA ASP A 758 -27.52 -28.77 -10.91
C ASP A 758 -27.10 -29.88 -9.93
N VAL A 759 -26.18 -29.59 -9.00
CA VAL A 759 -25.82 -30.51 -7.91
C VAL A 759 -27.01 -30.70 -6.96
N ALA A 760 -27.66 -29.61 -6.55
CA ALA A 760 -28.78 -29.65 -5.61
C ALA A 760 -30.01 -30.37 -6.18
N SER A 761 -30.25 -30.25 -7.48
CA SER A 761 -31.33 -30.96 -8.19
C SER A 761 -31.01 -32.42 -8.51
N GLY A 762 -29.75 -32.85 -8.29
CA GLY A 762 -29.27 -34.19 -8.65
C GLY A 762 -28.99 -34.38 -10.15
N ALA A 763 -28.98 -33.29 -10.94
CA ALA A 763 -28.55 -33.31 -12.34
C ALA A 763 -27.03 -33.54 -12.46
N VAL A 764 -26.27 -33.17 -11.44
CA VAL A 764 -24.84 -33.49 -11.26
C VAL A 764 -24.68 -34.43 -10.07
N GLY A 765 -23.92 -35.52 -10.26
CA GLY A 765 -23.63 -36.51 -9.23
C GLY A 765 -22.51 -36.10 -8.27
N ALA A 766 -22.12 -37.03 -7.40
CA ALA A 766 -20.95 -36.91 -6.50
C ALA A 766 -20.26 -38.27 -6.33
N THR A 767 -20.10 -38.99 -7.43
CA THR A 767 -19.57 -40.36 -7.45
C THR A 767 -18.26 -40.49 -8.22
N ALA A 768 -17.80 -39.43 -8.87
CA ALA A 768 -16.63 -39.51 -9.71
C ALA A 768 -15.33 -39.70 -8.90
N GLU A 769 -14.39 -40.47 -9.47
CA GLU A 769 -13.13 -40.83 -8.80
C GLU A 769 -11.96 -39.88 -9.13
N GLY A 770 -12.12 -39.00 -10.12
CA GLY A 770 -11.06 -38.16 -10.67
C GLY A 770 -10.17 -38.91 -11.67
N LEU A 771 -9.23 -38.19 -12.28
CA LEU A 771 -8.26 -38.76 -13.21
C LEU A 771 -6.91 -39.00 -12.51
N ALA A 772 -6.29 -40.15 -12.75
CA ALA A 772 -4.92 -40.42 -12.30
C ALA A 772 -3.90 -39.44 -12.90
N ASP A 773 -2.75 -39.30 -12.25
CA ASP A 773 -1.66 -38.44 -12.68
C ASP A 773 -1.15 -38.83 -14.07
N LEU A 774 -0.95 -37.84 -14.94
CA LEU A 774 -0.52 -38.06 -16.31
C LEU A 774 1.00 -37.94 -16.44
N PRO A 775 1.66 -38.79 -17.25
CA PRO A 775 3.09 -38.68 -17.45
C PRO A 775 3.49 -37.30 -18.01
N GLY A 776 4.37 -36.61 -17.29
CA GLY A 776 4.92 -35.32 -17.72
C GLY A 776 4.05 -34.10 -17.39
N GLU A 777 2.98 -34.26 -16.60
CA GLU A 777 2.24 -33.12 -16.05
C GLU A 777 3.12 -32.26 -15.14
N THR A 778 2.74 -30.99 -14.98
CA THR A 778 3.39 -30.02 -14.10
C THR A 778 2.42 -29.63 -13.00
N ASP A 779 2.78 -29.92 -11.75
CA ASP A 779 2.04 -29.47 -10.58
C ASP A 779 2.34 -28.00 -10.24
N PHE A 780 1.68 -27.47 -9.20
CA PHE A 780 1.86 -26.06 -8.85
C PHE A 780 3.26 -25.75 -8.32
N ASP A 781 3.92 -26.69 -7.64
CA ASP A 781 5.32 -26.52 -7.23
C ASP A 781 6.26 -26.49 -8.43
N GLY A 782 6.00 -27.29 -9.47
CA GLY A 782 6.69 -27.22 -10.75
C GLY A 782 6.54 -25.83 -11.38
N TRP A 783 5.33 -25.26 -11.37
CA TRP A 783 5.12 -23.87 -11.77
C TRP A 783 5.93 -22.88 -10.90
N ARG A 784 5.91 -23.02 -9.57
CA ARG A 784 6.68 -22.13 -8.68
C ARG A 784 8.18 -22.17 -8.94
N ARG A 785 8.73 -23.31 -9.38
CA ARG A 785 10.13 -23.42 -9.82
C ARG A 785 10.38 -22.70 -11.13
N ILE A 786 9.46 -22.79 -12.09
CA ILE A 786 9.50 -21.96 -13.31
C ILE A 786 9.53 -20.48 -12.93
N ASP A 787 8.59 -20.02 -12.10
CA ASP A 787 8.50 -18.63 -11.66
C ASP A 787 9.79 -18.15 -11.00
N LEU A 788 10.34 -18.95 -10.08
CA LEU A 788 11.60 -18.66 -9.41
C LEU A 788 12.77 -18.58 -10.40
N ARG A 789 12.86 -19.51 -11.36
CA ARG A 789 13.92 -19.54 -12.37
C ARG A 789 13.89 -18.28 -13.24
N GLU A 790 12.71 -17.85 -13.67
CA GLU A 790 12.51 -16.64 -14.47
C GLU A 790 12.93 -15.37 -13.72
N ARG A 791 12.62 -15.28 -12.42
CA ARG A 791 13.02 -14.15 -11.57
C ARG A 791 14.52 -14.13 -11.29
N LEU A 792 15.11 -15.29 -10.99
CA LEU A 792 16.57 -15.40 -10.76
C LEU A 792 17.38 -15.13 -12.03
N GLY A 793 16.80 -15.38 -13.21
CA GLY A 793 17.42 -15.08 -14.50
C GLY A 793 17.28 -13.62 -14.94
N ALA A 794 16.54 -12.78 -14.20
CA ALA A 794 16.29 -11.40 -14.58
C ALA A 794 17.43 -10.47 -14.20
N THR A 795 17.61 -9.43 -15.01
CA THR A 795 18.48 -8.29 -14.68
C THR A 795 17.79 -7.41 -13.61
N PRO A 796 18.54 -6.58 -12.86
CA PRO A 796 17.96 -5.74 -11.79
C PRO A 796 16.83 -4.79 -12.24
N ASP A 797 16.73 -4.50 -13.53
CA ASP A 797 15.75 -3.63 -14.16
C ASP A 797 14.54 -4.38 -14.76
N ARG A 798 14.41 -5.69 -14.51
CA ARG A 798 13.28 -6.52 -14.96
C ARG A 798 12.63 -7.23 -13.78
N GLU A 799 11.32 -7.42 -13.85
CA GLU A 799 10.62 -8.22 -12.82
C GLU A 799 10.96 -9.72 -12.96
N ARG A 800 11.09 -10.19 -14.21
CA ARG A 800 11.41 -11.56 -14.59
C ARG A 800 11.89 -11.62 -16.04
N VAL A 801 12.56 -12.69 -16.42
CA VAL A 801 12.82 -13.05 -17.83
C VAL A 801 12.15 -14.38 -18.13
N LYS A 802 11.13 -14.35 -18.99
CA LYS A 802 10.30 -15.54 -19.26
C LYS A 802 11.01 -16.60 -20.09
N LEU A 803 10.76 -17.87 -19.77
CA LEU A 803 11.22 -19.00 -20.56
C LEU A 803 10.30 -19.19 -21.78
N THR A 804 10.82 -18.92 -22.97
CA THR A 804 10.03 -18.85 -24.22
C THR A 804 9.94 -20.19 -24.97
N SER A 805 10.12 -21.33 -24.29
CA SER A 805 9.94 -22.65 -24.90
C SER A 805 9.39 -23.66 -23.91
N ARG A 806 8.56 -24.60 -24.39
CA ARG A 806 8.01 -25.68 -23.56
C ARG A 806 9.11 -26.51 -22.89
N ALA A 807 10.19 -26.81 -23.61
CA ALA A 807 11.30 -27.57 -23.07
C ALA A 807 11.95 -26.86 -21.87
N ALA A 808 12.26 -25.57 -22.00
CA ALA A 808 12.85 -24.79 -20.90
C ALA A 808 11.91 -24.69 -19.69
N LEU A 809 10.60 -24.52 -19.91
CA LEU A 809 9.61 -24.53 -18.84
C LEU A 809 9.59 -25.87 -18.09
N LEU A 810 9.58 -27.00 -18.82
CA LEU A 810 9.56 -28.33 -18.21
C LEU A 810 10.86 -28.67 -17.48
N ASP A 811 12.00 -28.23 -18.02
CA ASP A 811 13.30 -28.40 -17.36
C ASP A 811 13.34 -27.63 -16.04
N ALA A 812 12.90 -26.37 -16.03
CA ALA A 812 12.82 -25.56 -14.82
C ALA A 812 11.81 -26.13 -13.80
N ALA A 813 10.66 -26.63 -14.26
CA ALA A 813 9.67 -27.25 -13.38
C ALA A 813 10.21 -28.47 -12.60
N ARG A 814 11.17 -29.18 -13.20
CA ARG A 814 11.81 -30.38 -12.62
C ARG A 814 13.12 -30.07 -11.89
N GLU A 815 13.54 -28.81 -11.85
CA GLU A 815 14.83 -28.40 -11.29
C GLU A 815 14.83 -28.46 -9.76
N ALA A 816 15.09 -29.65 -9.20
CA ALA A 816 15.08 -29.89 -7.76
C ALA A 816 16.11 -29.06 -6.96
N SER A 817 17.13 -28.49 -7.62
CA SER A 817 18.09 -27.57 -6.99
C SER A 817 17.46 -26.22 -6.61
N LEU A 818 16.34 -25.83 -7.22
CA LEU A 818 15.61 -24.63 -6.85
C LEU A 818 14.78 -24.91 -5.60
N THR A 819 15.27 -24.42 -4.46
CA THR A 819 14.53 -24.51 -3.19
C THR A 819 13.43 -23.45 -3.21
N LEU A 820 12.18 -23.90 -3.16
CA LEU A 820 11.03 -23.01 -3.09
C LEU A 820 11.03 -22.29 -1.73
N PRO A 821 10.75 -20.96 -1.69
CA PRO A 821 10.55 -20.28 -0.43
C PRO A 821 9.39 -20.93 0.35
N PRO A 822 9.47 -20.99 1.69
CA PRO A 822 8.38 -21.50 2.50
C PRO A 822 7.11 -20.71 2.19
N GLU A 823 5.97 -21.39 2.19
CA GLU A 823 4.69 -20.72 2.06
C GLU A 823 4.53 -19.68 3.18
N PRO A 824 3.91 -18.52 2.90
CA PRO A 824 3.58 -17.58 3.95
C PRO A 824 2.81 -18.32 5.04
N ALA A 825 3.35 -18.37 6.26
CA ALA A 825 2.63 -18.94 7.39
C ALA A 825 1.27 -18.22 7.50
N ALA A 826 0.19 -18.98 7.72
CA ALA A 826 -1.10 -18.42 8.08
C ALA A 826 -0.89 -17.36 9.17
N GLY A 827 -1.28 -16.12 8.89
CA GLY A 827 -1.02 -14.98 9.75
C GLY A 827 -1.54 -15.23 11.17
N VAL A 828 -0.89 -14.59 12.15
CA VAL A 828 -1.43 -14.56 13.53
C VAL A 828 -2.79 -13.88 13.46
N GLY A 829 -3.86 -14.67 13.67
CA GLY A 829 -5.24 -14.20 13.52
C GLY A 829 -5.55 -13.02 14.45
N LEU A 830 -6.07 -11.94 13.89
CA LEU A 830 -6.76 -10.87 14.59
C LEU A 830 -8.15 -11.39 14.95
N SER A 831 -8.53 -11.40 16.23
CA SER A 831 -9.89 -11.81 16.65
C SER A 831 -10.77 -10.60 16.95
N THR A 832 -12.06 -10.70 16.62
CA THR A 832 -13.10 -9.74 16.99
C THR A 832 -14.34 -10.50 17.46
N GLU A 833 -14.98 -10.04 18.53
CA GLU A 833 -16.26 -10.58 18.99
C GLU A 833 -17.43 -10.12 18.10
N THR A 834 -17.28 -8.95 17.47
CA THR A 834 -18.28 -8.39 16.57
C THR A 834 -18.17 -9.03 15.20
N PRO A 835 -19.26 -9.59 14.65
CA PRO A 835 -19.27 -10.15 13.31
C PRO A 835 -18.90 -9.09 12.27
N VAL A 836 -18.05 -9.46 11.31
CA VAL A 836 -17.55 -8.57 10.27
C VAL A 836 -18.15 -8.96 8.93
N THR A 837 -18.50 -7.97 8.12
CA THR A 837 -18.74 -8.11 6.69
C THR A 837 -17.71 -7.27 5.95
N ILE A 838 -16.89 -7.89 5.12
CA ILE A 838 -15.94 -7.19 4.25
C ILE A 838 -16.60 -7.04 2.88
N LEU A 839 -17.01 -5.82 2.59
CA LEU A 839 -17.54 -5.40 1.30
C LEU A 839 -16.36 -5.01 0.41
N PHE A 840 -16.29 -5.50 -0.82
CA PHE A 840 -15.29 -5.00 -1.76
C PHE A 840 -15.90 -4.49 -3.06
N ALA A 841 -15.28 -3.45 -3.61
CA ALA A 841 -15.52 -2.96 -4.97
C ALA A 841 -14.21 -2.96 -5.74
N THR A 842 -14.17 -3.69 -6.85
CA THR A 842 -12.95 -3.78 -7.64
C THR A 842 -13.28 -4.03 -9.10
N GLU A 843 -12.46 -3.44 -9.96
CA GLU A 843 -12.36 -3.82 -11.36
C GLU A 843 -11.43 -5.03 -11.45
N SER A 844 -10.11 -4.84 -11.38
CA SER A 844 -9.12 -5.89 -11.69
C SER A 844 -8.95 -7.00 -10.64
N GLY A 845 -9.74 -7.02 -9.56
CA GLY A 845 -9.62 -8.00 -8.46
C GLY A 845 -8.80 -7.52 -7.27
N GLY A 846 -8.08 -6.40 -7.39
CA GLY A 846 -7.19 -5.88 -6.32
C GLY A 846 -7.86 -5.68 -4.96
N ALA A 847 -9.04 -5.06 -4.90
CA ALA A 847 -9.75 -4.88 -3.62
C ALA A 847 -10.35 -6.20 -3.07
N GLU A 848 -10.68 -7.18 -3.92
CA GLU A 848 -11.11 -8.51 -3.46
C GLU A 848 -9.94 -9.27 -2.83
N LEU A 849 -8.76 -9.18 -3.43
CA LEU A 849 -7.52 -9.73 -2.87
C LEU A 849 -7.24 -9.20 -1.48
N VAL A 850 -7.38 -7.88 -1.31
CA VAL A 850 -7.24 -7.23 -0.01
C VAL A 850 -8.33 -7.73 0.93
N ALA A 851 -9.60 -7.77 0.51
CA ALA A 851 -10.69 -8.27 1.33
C ALA A 851 -10.50 -9.73 1.79
N GLN A 852 -10.00 -10.60 0.92
CA GLN A 852 -9.64 -11.98 1.24
C GLN A 852 -8.44 -12.06 2.20
N GLU A 853 -7.48 -11.14 2.07
CA GLU A 853 -6.39 -11.06 3.05
C GLU A 853 -6.90 -10.64 4.42
N LEU A 854 -7.77 -9.63 4.47
CA LEU A 854 -8.40 -9.21 5.70
C LEU A 854 -9.23 -10.34 6.33
N GLU A 855 -9.95 -11.13 5.52
CA GLU A 855 -10.65 -12.34 5.96
C GLU A 855 -9.68 -13.37 6.57
N GLY A 856 -8.60 -13.72 5.86
CA GLY A 856 -7.62 -14.70 6.35
C GLY A 856 -6.89 -14.22 7.60
N VAL A 857 -6.71 -12.92 7.75
CA VAL A 857 -6.11 -12.31 8.94
C VAL A 857 -7.11 -12.25 10.10
N LEU A 858 -8.43 -12.23 9.87
CA LEU A 858 -9.44 -12.18 10.93
C LEU A 858 -9.69 -13.51 11.70
N GLY A 859 -8.91 -14.57 11.41
CA GLY A 859 -8.85 -15.82 12.17
C GLY A 859 -10.13 -16.69 12.15
N ASP A 860 -9.98 -18.00 12.37
CA ASP A 860 -11.06 -19.01 12.28
C ASP A 860 -12.18 -18.87 13.34
N GLY A 861 -12.11 -17.88 14.23
CA GLY A 861 -13.08 -17.64 15.33
C GLY A 861 -14.04 -16.48 15.13
N ALA A 862 -13.82 -15.59 14.14
CA ALA A 862 -14.70 -14.46 13.87
C ALA A 862 -15.77 -14.82 12.83
N ASP A 863 -17.03 -14.41 13.03
CA ASP A 863 -18.07 -14.48 11.98
C ASP A 863 -17.76 -13.42 10.92
N VAL A 864 -16.91 -13.78 9.95
CA VAL A 864 -16.51 -12.92 8.83
C VAL A 864 -17.25 -13.33 7.56
N ARG A 865 -17.79 -12.35 6.84
CA ARG A 865 -18.40 -12.54 5.52
C ARG A 865 -17.71 -11.64 4.52
N VAL A 866 -17.18 -12.20 3.44
CA VAL A 866 -16.67 -11.40 2.32
C VAL A 866 -17.73 -11.30 1.24
N GLN A 867 -18.13 -10.08 0.86
CA GLN A 867 -19.21 -9.80 -0.08
C GLN A 867 -18.76 -8.79 -1.14
N ASP A 868 -19.21 -8.98 -2.38
CA ASP A 868 -18.98 -8.02 -3.45
C ASP A 868 -20.08 -6.96 -3.42
N LEU A 869 -19.71 -5.69 -3.52
CA LEU A 869 -20.67 -4.59 -3.63
C LEU A 869 -21.56 -4.69 -4.88
N ALA A 870 -21.15 -5.46 -5.89
CA ALA A 870 -21.97 -5.75 -7.07
C ALA A 870 -23.23 -6.56 -6.75
N ASP A 871 -23.18 -7.40 -5.72
CA ASP A 871 -24.23 -8.34 -5.33
C ASP A 871 -24.94 -7.91 -4.01
N THR A 872 -24.66 -6.71 -3.52
CA THR A 872 -25.16 -6.20 -2.24
C THR A 872 -26.05 -4.98 -2.46
N ALA A 873 -27.24 -4.92 -1.86
CA ALA A 873 -28.00 -3.68 -1.77
C ALA A 873 -27.76 -3.00 -0.41
N PRO A 874 -27.86 -1.66 -0.31
CA PRO A 874 -27.71 -0.96 0.97
C PRO A 874 -28.64 -1.48 2.08
N GLY A 875 -29.85 -1.89 1.73
CA GLY A 875 -30.82 -2.46 2.68
C GLY A 875 -30.46 -3.86 3.19
N ASP A 876 -29.51 -4.56 2.57
CA ASP A 876 -29.03 -5.86 3.01
C ASP A 876 -27.93 -5.76 4.09
N LEU A 877 -27.44 -4.54 4.35
CA LEU A 877 -26.38 -4.29 5.32
C LEU A 877 -26.94 -4.42 6.73
N ASP A 878 -26.46 -5.41 7.47
CA ASP A 878 -26.89 -5.72 8.84
C ASP A 878 -26.24 -4.76 9.85
N PRO A 879 -27.01 -3.92 10.58
CA PRO A 879 -26.48 -3.01 11.60
C PRO A 879 -25.81 -3.72 12.79
N ALA A 880 -26.07 -5.01 13.00
CA ALA A 880 -25.40 -5.80 14.02
C ALA A 880 -23.95 -6.16 13.67
N ARG A 881 -23.54 -5.98 12.41
CA ARG A 881 -22.20 -6.31 11.90
C ARG A 881 -21.37 -5.06 11.67
N MET A 882 -20.05 -5.22 11.69
CA MET A 882 -19.12 -4.20 11.21
C MET A 882 -18.88 -4.36 9.71
N HIS A 883 -19.04 -3.30 8.92
CA HIS A 883 -18.86 -3.36 7.47
C HIS A 883 -17.53 -2.75 7.01
N LEU A 884 -16.58 -3.57 6.58
CA LEU A 884 -15.30 -3.10 6.03
C LEU A 884 -15.41 -2.95 4.52
N VAL A 885 -15.40 -1.72 4.01
CA VAL A 885 -15.46 -1.42 2.58
C VAL A 885 -14.05 -1.28 2.01
N VAL A 886 -13.64 -2.21 1.16
CA VAL A 886 -12.38 -2.16 0.43
C VAL A 886 -12.67 -1.80 -1.02
N SER A 887 -12.29 -0.61 -1.49
CA SER A 887 -12.68 -0.14 -2.82
C SER A 887 -11.53 0.47 -3.61
N ALA A 888 -11.39 0.00 -4.86
CA ALA A 888 -10.48 0.59 -5.84
C ALA A 888 -11.10 1.81 -6.53
N THR A 889 -10.26 2.68 -7.09
CA THR A 889 -10.71 3.78 -7.95
C THR A 889 -10.54 3.42 -9.43
N TYR A 890 -11.49 3.83 -10.27
CA TYR A 890 -11.47 3.55 -11.71
C TYR A 890 -11.60 4.82 -12.57
N GLY A 891 -10.99 4.80 -13.75
CA GLY A 891 -11.04 5.88 -14.73
C GLY A 891 -10.63 7.23 -14.13
N ASP A 892 -11.45 8.25 -14.34
CA ASP A 892 -11.22 9.61 -13.83
C ASP A 892 -11.77 9.82 -12.40
N GLY A 893 -11.60 8.83 -11.51
CA GLY A 893 -11.96 8.94 -10.10
C GLY A 893 -13.31 8.34 -9.72
N GLU A 894 -13.89 7.51 -10.59
CA GLU A 894 -15.20 6.89 -10.39
C GLU A 894 -15.11 5.65 -9.47
N VAL A 895 -16.24 5.27 -8.89
CA VAL A 895 -16.40 3.93 -8.28
C VAL A 895 -16.29 2.85 -9.35
N PRO A 896 -15.79 1.64 -9.00
CA PRO A 896 -15.80 0.49 -9.89
C PRO A 896 -17.19 0.28 -10.48
N THR A 897 -17.25 -0.07 -11.75
CA THR A 897 -18.48 -0.19 -12.56
C THR A 897 -19.50 -1.09 -11.90
N SER A 898 -19.05 -2.21 -11.34
CA SER A 898 -19.90 -3.17 -10.64
C SER A 898 -20.51 -2.62 -9.35
N ALA A 899 -19.89 -1.63 -8.71
CA ALA A 899 -20.36 -0.99 -7.48
C ALA A 899 -21.21 0.27 -7.73
N ARG A 900 -21.34 0.75 -8.98
CA ARG A 900 -22.18 1.91 -9.33
C ARG A 900 -23.64 1.77 -8.90
N PRO A 901 -24.31 0.61 -9.08
CA PRO A 901 -25.70 0.45 -8.63
C PRO A 901 -25.84 0.60 -7.11
N PHE A 902 -24.93 0.02 -6.33
CA PHE A 902 -24.90 0.17 -4.88
C PHE A 902 -24.70 1.65 -4.49
N HIS A 903 -23.69 2.31 -5.06
CA HIS A 903 -23.42 3.72 -4.79
C HIS A 903 -24.61 4.63 -5.14
N ALA A 904 -25.28 4.39 -6.28
CA ALA A 904 -26.47 5.15 -6.66
C ALA A 904 -27.65 4.90 -5.70
N ALA A 905 -27.81 3.68 -5.21
CA ALA A 905 -28.87 3.32 -4.27
C ALA A 905 -28.70 3.96 -2.87
N LEU A 906 -27.47 4.35 -2.49
CA LEU A 906 -27.21 5.03 -1.21
C LEU A 906 -27.91 6.39 -1.10
N ALA A 907 -28.16 7.09 -2.22
CA ALA A 907 -28.78 8.41 -2.23
C ALA A 907 -30.22 8.46 -1.69
N GLY A 908 -30.86 7.30 -1.48
CA GLY A 908 -32.19 7.18 -0.87
C GLY A 908 -32.26 6.14 0.26
N ALA A 909 -31.12 5.70 0.79
CA ALA A 909 -31.06 4.73 1.87
C ALA A 909 -31.11 5.41 3.25
N GLU A 910 -31.72 4.76 4.24
CA GLU A 910 -31.61 5.11 5.65
C GLU A 910 -30.83 4.02 6.38
N LEU A 911 -29.58 4.33 6.75
CA LEU A 911 -28.63 3.38 7.32
C LEU A 911 -28.23 3.77 8.75
N ALA A 912 -29.14 4.43 9.47
CA ALA A 912 -28.91 4.82 10.86
C ALA A 912 -28.56 3.61 11.74
N GLY A 913 -27.45 3.70 12.47
CA GLY A 913 -26.93 2.63 13.33
C GLY A 913 -26.05 1.61 12.61
N LEU A 914 -25.87 1.71 11.30
CA LEU A 914 -24.88 0.94 10.56
C LEU A 914 -23.46 1.45 10.85
N ARG A 915 -22.51 0.53 11.04
CA ARG A 915 -21.09 0.86 11.27
C ARG A 915 -20.25 0.37 10.10
N TYR A 916 -19.36 1.22 9.61
CA TYR A 916 -18.50 0.86 8.48
C TYR A 916 -17.09 1.45 8.58
N ALA A 917 -16.13 0.89 7.86
CA ALA A 917 -14.81 1.48 7.66
C ALA A 917 -14.45 1.43 6.18
N VAL A 918 -13.61 2.34 5.68
CA VAL A 918 -13.24 2.35 4.26
C VAL A 918 -11.74 2.28 4.05
N PHE A 919 -11.31 1.35 3.20
CA PHE A 919 -9.96 1.23 2.67
C PHE A 919 -9.96 1.50 1.17
N GLY A 920 -9.36 2.63 0.77
CA GLY A 920 -9.28 3.09 -0.59
C GLY A 920 -7.98 2.72 -1.30
N MET A 921 -8.09 2.09 -2.46
CA MET A 921 -6.95 1.83 -3.35
C MET A 921 -6.99 2.77 -4.55
N GLY A 922 -5.88 3.44 -4.85
CA GLY A 922 -5.74 4.35 -5.99
C GLY A 922 -4.30 4.48 -6.43
N ASP A 923 -4.03 5.13 -7.56
CA ASP A 923 -2.68 5.36 -8.08
C ASP A 923 -2.32 6.84 -7.97
N ARG A 924 -1.23 7.16 -7.27
CA ARG A 924 -0.83 8.54 -6.95
C ARG A 924 -0.32 9.31 -8.17
N SER A 925 0.03 8.64 -9.26
CA SER A 925 0.34 9.30 -10.53
C SER A 925 -0.86 10.08 -11.10
N TYR A 926 -2.08 9.69 -10.69
CA TYR A 926 -3.33 10.40 -11.00
C TYR A 926 -3.68 11.38 -9.88
N THR A 927 -2.90 12.47 -9.77
CA THR A 927 -2.98 13.47 -8.69
C THR A 927 -4.37 14.05 -8.43
N LYS A 928 -5.25 14.11 -9.44
CA LYS A 928 -6.63 14.64 -9.31
C LYS A 928 -7.65 13.61 -8.82
N THR A 929 -7.37 12.32 -8.97
CA THR A 929 -8.37 11.25 -8.81
C THR A 929 -7.91 10.13 -7.89
N TYR A 930 -6.76 10.32 -7.22
CA TYR A 930 -6.18 9.36 -6.28
C TYR A 930 -7.17 8.97 -5.17
N SER A 931 -7.57 7.69 -5.15
CA SER A 931 -8.55 7.10 -4.23
C SER A 931 -9.97 7.70 -4.26
N ARG A 932 -10.33 8.48 -5.29
CA ARG A 932 -11.62 9.18 -5.33
C ARG A 932 -12.83 8.22 -5.35
N GLY A 933 -12.71 7.05 -5.95
CA GLY A 933 -13.82 6.09 -6.04
C GLY A 933 -14.29 5.61 -4.67
N SER A 934 -13.36 5.28 -3.79
CA SER A 934 -13.67 4.86 -2.42
C SER A 934 -14.14 6.02 -1.53
N GLU A 935 -13.65 7.25 -1.76
CA GLU A 935 -14.20 8.46 -1.10
C GLU A 935 -15.67 8.69 -1.44
N LEU A 936 -16.08 8.47 -2.69
CA LEU A 936 -17.48 8.61 -3.09
C LEU A 936 -18.41 7.65 -2.34
N ILE A 937 -17.96 6.40 -2.10
CA ILE A 937 -18.72 5.42 -1.30
C ILE A 937 -18.78 5.86 0.16
N ASP A 938 -17.67 6.34 0.71
CA ASP A 938 -17.59 6.86 2.08
C ASP A 938 -18.54 8.05 2.31
N GLU A 939 -18.49 9.05 1.42
CA GLU A 939 -19.38 10.22 1.44
C GLU A 939 -20.86 9.81 1.38
N ALA A 940 -21.21 8.85 0.52
CA ALA A 940 -22.58 8.38 0.35
C ALA A 940 -23.09 7.56 1.55
N LEU A 941 -22.25 6.71 2.16
CA LEU A 941 -22.61 5.96 3.38
C LEU A 941 -22.86 6.91 4.56
N ALA A 942 -21.98 7.89 4.75
CA ALA A 942 -22.15 8.92 5.77
C ALA A 942 -23.44 9.74 5.56
N ALA A 943 -23.73 10.15 4.31
CA ALA A 943 -24.94 10.88 3.99
C ALA A 943 -26.24 10.09 4.24
N ALA A 944 -26.19 8.75 4.13
CA ALA A 944 -27.29 7.85 4.45
C ALA A 944 -27.46 7.58 5.96
N GLY A 945 -26.61 8.14 6.82
CA GLY A 945 -26.68 8.03 8.28
C GLY A 945 -25.88 6.88 8.89
N ALA A 946 -25.04 6.19 8.11
CA ALA A 946 -24.08 5.23 8.64
C ALA A 946 -22.91 5.93 9.33
N VAL A 947 -22.29 5.27 10.31
CA VAL A 947 -21.18 5.81 11.11
C VAL A 947 -19.88 5.14 10.70
N ARG A 948 -18.89 5.94 10.30
CA ARG A 948 -17.55 5.42 10.04
C ARG A 948 -16.82 5.15 11.34
N VAL A 949 -16.25 3.96 11.46
CA VAL A 949 -15.38 3.50 12.55
C VAL A 949 -13.99 3.31 11.96
N GLY A 950 -12.97 3.88 12.58
CA GLY A 950 -11.59 3.82 12.11
C GLY A 950 -11.25 4.95 11.14
N GLU A 951 -9.94 5.19 10.99
CA GLU A 951 -9.43 6.07 9.96
C GLU A 951 -9.76 5.53 8.56
N TYR A 952 -9.91 6.46 7.61
CA TYR A 952 -9.99 6.12 6.19
C TYR A 952 -8.61 5.61 5.72
N GLY A 953 -8.53 4.35 5.33
CA GLY A 953 -7.30 3.74 4.83
C GLY A 953 -7.02 4.13 3.37
N ARG A 954 -5.76 4.37 3.03
CA ARG A 954 -5.32 4.66 1.65
C ARG A 954 -4.13 3.82 1.24
N HIS A 955 -4.16 3.33 0.01
CA HIS A 955 -3.04 2.66 -0.63
C HIS A 955 -2.69 3.29 -1.98
N ASP A 956 -1.40 3.46 -2.25
CA ASP A 956 -0.85 3.88 -3.55
C ASP A 956 -0.43 2.65 -4.36
N ALA A 957 -1.21 2.36 -5.40
CA ALA A 957 -1.01 1.25 -6.32
C ALA A 957 0.25 1.38 -7.20
N SER A 958 0.80 2.59 -7.35
CA SER A 958 2.10 2.81 -8.01
C SER A 958 3.29 2.63 -7.07
N GLY A 959 3.04 2.54 -5.76
CA GLY A 959 4.05 2.37 -4.73
C GLY A 959 4.58 0.94 -4.62
N PRO A 960 5.76 0.75 -4.00
CA PRO A 960 6.39 -0.56 -3.85
C PRO A 960 5.75 -1.43 -2.76
N ILE A 961 4.87 -0.86 -1.92
CA ILE A 961 4.24 -1.53 -0.77
C ILE A 961 2.93 -2.19 -1.23
N SER A 962 2.68 -3.41 -0.76
CA SER A 962 1.47 -4.13 -1.15
C SER A 962 0.21 -3.57 -0.49
N ALA A 963 -0.91 -3.54 -1.23
CA ALA A 963 -2.19 -3.09 -0.69
C ALA A 963 -2.65 -3.91 0.52
N ALA A 964 -2.39 -5.22 0.49
CA ALA A 964 -2.71 -6.16 1.55
C ALA A 964 -2.00 -5.81 2.87
N GLU A 965 -0.70 -5.49 2.81
CA GLU A 965 0.08 -5.10 3.99
C GLU A 965 -0.48 -3.83 4.64
N VAL A 966 -0.76 -2.80 3.83
CA VAL A 966 -1.33 -1.54 4.33
C VAL A 966 -2.76 -1.74 4.84
N ALA A 967 -3.54 -2.62 4.21
CA ALA A 967 -4.90 -2.91 4.63
C ALA A 967 -4.94 -3.70 5.94
N VAL A 968 -4.02 -4.63 6.17
CA VAL A 968 -3.92 -5.36 7.44
C VAL A 968 -3.54 -4.40 8.58
N GLU A 969 -2.61 -3.48 8.33
CA GLU A 969 -2.29 -2.41 9.27
C GLU A 969 -3.51 -1.53 9.57
N TRP A 970 -4.23 -1.10 8.53
CA TRP A 970 -5.46 -0.34 8.66
C TRP A 970 -6.54 -1.09 9.46
N LEU A 971 -6.77 -2.38 9.14
CA LEU A 971 -7.74 -3.23 9.81
C LEU A 971 -7.46 -3.31 11.32
N GLN A 972 -6.19 -3.35 11.72
CA GLN A 972 -5.82 -3.37 13.13
C GLN A 972 -6.29 -2.14 13.88
N GLY A 973 -6.27 -0.96 13.25
CA GLY A 973 -6.82 0.27 13.81
C GLY A 973 -8.35 0.23 13.88
N VAL A 974 -8.99 -0.23 12.80
CA VAL A 974 -10.46 -0.35 12.74
C VAL A 974 -11.00 -1.29 13.83
N LEU A 975 -10.37 -2.45 14.04
CA LEU A 975 -10.82 -3.42 15.06
C LEU A 975 -10.62 -2.89 16.48
N ALA A 976 -9.58 -2.10 16.72
CA ALA A 976 -9.34 -1.48 18.03
C ALA A 976 -10.44 -0.46 18.36
N GLU A 977 -10.82 0.37 17.39
CA GLU A 977 -11.92 1.32 17.55
C GLU A 977 -13.28 0.62 17.68
N LEU A 978 -13.52 -0.43 16.87
CA LEU A 978 -14.74 -1.23 16.94
C LEU A 978 -14.95 -1.87 18.33
N ALA A 979 -13.90 -2.48 18.89
CA ALA A 979 -13.95 -3.08 20.21
C ALA A 979 -14.33 -2.05 21.29
N THR A 980 -13.93 -0.80 21.09
CA THR A 980 -14.29 0.28 22.01
C THR A 980 -15.76 0.66 21.89
N VAL A 981 -16.25 0.87 20.67
CA VAL A 981 -17.65 1.19 20.39
C VAL A 981 -18.61 0.10 20.89
N ASP A 982 -18.22 -1.18 20.82
CA ASP A 982 -19.03 -2.28 21.34
C ASP A 982 -19.02 -2.38 22.88
N ALA A 983 -17.89 -2.06 23.52
CA ALA A 983 -17.80 -2.01 24.99
C ALA A 983 -18.72 -0.93 25.59
N GLU A 984 -18.84 0.23 24.94
CA GLU A 984 -19.73 1.31 25.36
C GLU A 984 -21.22 0.95 25.27
N ARG A 985 -21.62 0.14 24.28
CA ARG A 985 -23.02 -0.29 24.11
C ARG A 985 -23.47 -1.36 25.09
N VAL A 986 -22.57 -2.19 25.60
CA VAL A 986 -22.89 -3.19 26.63
C VAL A 986 -23.03 -2.53 28.02
N ALA A 987 -22.48 -1.33 28.19
CA ALA A 987 -22.54 -0.54 29.43
C ALA A 987 -23.80 0.35 29.56
N VAL A 988 -24.63 0.47 28.52
CA VAL A 988 -25.92 1.20 28.50
C VAL A 988 -27.08 0.22 28.48
#